data_AF-Q4RIQ2-F1
#
_entry.id   AF-Q4RIQ2-F1
#
_cell.length_a   1.000
_cell.length_b   1.000
_cell.length_c   1.000
_cell.angle_alpha   90.00
_cell.angle_beta   90.00
_cell.angle_gamma   90.00
#
_symmetry.space_group_name_H-M   'P 1'
#
loop_
_entity.id
_entity.type
_entity.pdbx_description
1 polymer ?
#
loop_
_entity_poly.entity_id
_entity_poly.type
_entity_poly.pdbx_seq_one_letter_code
_entity_poly.pdbx_strand_id
1 'polypeptide(L)'
;MADSSHCFYCREDLGGKKFVRHEGKPVCVRCHTKFCANSCAECHRPIPVGSKELHHKGRYWHEECFRCAKCYKNLAKEPFSTKDERIMCGKCCSKEAAPRCHGCYKSIPAGTETVEYKGNSWHDDCFTCYSCKRPIGTQSFLSKGSDVYCSPCYDKKFAKHCVGCNKAITSGGVSYQDQPWHSHCFVCSSCSKTLAGVSFTKHEDQVFCVECYKNSVAKKCGGCQNPITGFGKGVNVVNYEGSSYHEYCFNCKRCSLNLSNKRFVTKGRDILCADCGSNLWGQVASFTSSCNHWKLSPQVHIPALQEFTACFYLNLEVQNDAPWTAFMYRHLEAQYTELGFGGRFGLLMVWLFGREWTTRPIVLQSSRWYMVCLTWTHQREKPALYIDGNPEDITEARSLNTTPFPPTSSSKLAPNGTLTLGAKHRLVDGDVQVDANSSMLGRLSLFRLWGRERSREEVASLKCTEGDPLMWWTGHWDAGACPATSAPTLRCEWSLYEVRLVFAIFYYKKEPEDFSHTRELLGDVLPSNVYVHDLAVAEVQMNVSMSGDCDPEGTLYSWINSSLPDGTMLLLSLQLLHRRHPHLLPHDAVLHSDVSRVRCMFQVQILKAPADIQETEQQIKDLLQVPFNNGTVSIATEGIQIRRILTSYAESMTTRKGVFNWPVTSAGKSAILPCPKNPERHASRQCTLSISTHWSRPDLDQCSLLVETIPDLDHIHVTSGNADEVVEMIEVLLSNQSTLSYSDLLTVLNKLKDVVNISVVTKDLAQALVDLISDILESDSDLLPFTNTILNITESIGDTMVSNDSFSTLVAPSLALSVVDISRGPFKSLTFGVSSDQTGAKPEIFINRDPCNDTVAFVSLPSALQHSFPQNSWEPTPPRVMFQFFGMPVLFKGGKKGRALNTFVVAASVTNASAPIQNLDDQVNVTLYHLTPNTVGPAAGFKHKLNPLKRLK
;
A
#
# COMPACT_ATOMS: atom_id res chain seq x y z
N MET A 1 19.16 89.38 33.33
CA MET A 1 18.69 88.81 34.63
C MET A 1 19.92 88.35 35.39
N ALA A 2 19.94 88.49 36.73
CA ALA A 2 21.17 88.46 37.51
C ALA A 2 21.89 87.10 37.51
N ASP A 3 23.22 87.14 37.38
CA ASP A 3 24.08 85.96 37.51
C ASP A 3 24.05 85.49 38.99
N SER A 4 23.59 84.26 39.24
CA SER A 4 23.34 83.78 40.60
C SER A 4 24.67 83.51 41.32
N SER A 5 25.13 84.46 42.14
CA SER A 5 26.33 84.29 42.97
C SER A 5 26.19 83.24 44.09
N HIS A 6 25.03 82.57 44.20
CA HIS A 6 24.73 81.66 45.31
C HIS A 6 24.80 80.19 44.88
N CYS A 7 25.22 79.31 45.80
CA CYS A 7 25.27 77.87 45.59
C CYS A 7 23.88 77.29 45.32
N PHE A 8 23.73 76.53 44.23
CA PHE A 8 22.45 75.91 43.86
C PHE A 8 21.79 75.08 44.97
N TYR A 9 22.58 74.27 45.71
CA TYR A 9 22.05 73.38 46.76
C TYR A 9 21.82 74.05 48.13
N CYS A 10 22.80 74.78 48.69
CA CYS A 10 22.68 75.38 50.03
C CYS A 10 22.33 76.86 50.05
N ARG A 11 22.26 77.53 48.89
CA ARG A 11 22.00 78.98 48.74
C ARG A 11 22.99 79.89 49.50
N GLU A 12 24.16 79.40 49.91
CA GLU A 12 25.25 80.25 50.41
C GLU A 12 25.82 81.11 49.28
N ASP A 13 26.12 82.39 49.57
CA ASP A 13 26.84 83.27 48.63
C ASP A 13 28.27 82.77 48.39
N LEU A 14 28.66 82.73 47.11
CA LEU A 14 29.94 82.25 46.58
C LEU A 14 30.91 83.39 46.25
N GLY A 15 30.51 84.65 46.46
CA GLY A 15 31.40 85.81 46.30
C GLY A 15 32.76 85.59 46.98
N GLY A 16 33.83 85.60 46.18
CA GLY A 16 35.21 85.39 46.66
C GLY A 16 35.58 83.95 47.09
N LYS A 17 34.66 82.98 47.02
CA LYS A 17 34.89 81.57 47.43
C LYS A 17 35.12 80.67 46.22
N LYS A 18 35.86 79.57 46.40
CA LYS A 18 35.97 78.53 45.37
C LYS A 18 34.63 77.80 45.19
N PHE A 19 34.16 77.70 43.95
CA PHE A 19 32.96 76.96 43.56
C PHE A 19 33.20 76.20 42.25
N VAL A 20 32.32 75.25 41.94
CA VAL A 20 32.36 74.43 40.72
C VAL A 20 31.08 74.65 39.94
N ARG A 21 31.15 74.67 38.60
CA ARG A 21 29.95 74.59 37.75
C ARG A 21 29.64 73.13 37.46
N HIS A 22 28.58 72.61 38.06
CA HIS A 22 28.04 71.27 37.78
C HIS A 22 26.75 71.45 36.97
N GLU A 23 26.66 70.84 35.78
CA GLU A 23 25.55 71.04 34.83
C GLU A 23 25.21 72.53 34.59
N GLY A 24 26.25 73.36 34.44
CA GLY A 24 26.13 74.81 34.22
C GLY A 24 25.80 75.65 35.46
N LYS A 25 25.38 75.03 36.58
CA LYS A 25 24.97 75.71 37.83
C LYS A 25 26.13 75.85 38.82
N PRO A 26 26.27 76.98 39.53
CA PRO A 26 27.34 77.18 40.50
C PRO A 26 27.03 76.45 41.82
N VAL A 27 28.00 75.66 42.31
CA VAL A 27 27.88 74.81 43.50
C VAL A 27 29.13 74.99 44.38
N CYS A 28 28.96 75.25 45.68
CA CYS A 28 30.08 75.35 46.61
C CYS A 28 30.80 73.99 46.74
N VAL A 29 32.11 73.99 47.01
CA VAL A 29 32.91 72.75 47.12
C VAL A 29 32.29 71.76 48.11
N ARG A 30 31.73 72.24 49.23
CA ARG A 30 31.09 71.40 50.25
C ARG A 30 29.84 70.68 49.73
N CYS A 31 29.02 71.33 48.91
CA CYS A 31 27.85 70.71 48.27
C CYS A 31 28.27 69.79 47.11
N HIS A 32 29.29 70.17 46.32
CA HIS A 32 29.79 69.30 45.26
C HIS A 32 30.31 67.97 45.82
N THR A 33 31.15 68.00 46.85
CA THR A 33 31.68 66.78 47.50
C THR A 33 30.59 65.92 48.14
N LYS A 34 29.44 66.50 48.49
CA LYS A 34 28.31 65.77 49.11
C LYS A 34 27.32 65.19 48.09
N PHE A 35 27.07 65.87 46.97
CA PHE A 35 25.96 65.55 46.05
C PHE A 35 26.39 65.25 44.60
N CYS A 36 27.63 65.61 44.21
CA CYS A 36 28.09 65.57 42.80
C CYS A 36 29.41 64.80 42.60
N ALA A 37 30.14 64.47 43.67
CA ALA A 37 31.42 63.78 43.57
C ALA A 37 31.25 62.27 43.42
N ASN A 38 32.07 61.66 42.54
CA ASN A 38 32.12 60.21 42.38
C ASN A 38 32.65 59.52 43.65
N SER A 39 32.11 58.35 43.97
CA SER A 39 32.62 57.51 45.07
C SER A 39 33.77 56.63 44.59
N CYS A 40 34.87 56.61 45.35
CA CYS A 40 36.00 55.72 45.08
C CYS A 40 35.57 54.24 45.23
N ALA A 41 35.82 53.42 44.22
CA ALA A 41 35.38 52.01 44.20
C ALA A 41 36.14 51.11 45.19
N GLU A 42 37.28 51.56 45.74
CA GLU A 42 38.08 50.82 46.73
C GLU A 42 37.75 51.20 48.19
N CYS A 43 37.52 52.49 48.47
CA CYS A 43 37.32 52.98 49.84
C CYS A 43 35.95 53.63 50.09
N HIS A 44 35.09 53.69 49.07
CA HIS A 44 33.72 54.20 49.08
C HIS A 44 33.53 55.65 49.57
N ARG A 45 34.62 56.41 49.70
CA ARG A 45 34.60 57.85 50.03
C ARG A 45 34.45 58.70 48.75
N PRO A 46 33.74 59.84 48.80
CA PRO A 46 33.62 60.75 47.67
C PRO A 46 34.97 61.40 47.34
N ILE A 47 35.29 61.46 46.04
CA ILE A 47 36.56 61.99 45.52
C ILE A 47 36.49 63.53 45.50
N PRO A 48 37.28 64.26 46.31
CA PRO A 48 37.13 65.71 46.42
C PRO A 48 37.58 66.46 45.17
N VAL A 49 36.92 67.58 44.89
CA VAL A 49 37.30 68.52 43.82
C VAL A 49 38.74 69.01 44.03
N GLY A 50 39.60 68.76 43.05
CA GLY A 50 41.03 69.11 43.09
C GLY A 50 41.96 67.93 43.46
N SER A 51 41.41 66.77 43.84
CA SER A 51 42.17 65.51 43.86
C SER A 51 42.20 64.88 42.46
N LYS A 52 43.26 64.11 42.15
CA LYS A 52 43.41 63.45 40.86
C LYS A 52 42.57 62.17 40.82
N GLU A 53 41.45 62.24 40.12
CA GLU A 53 40.55 61.12 39.84
C GLU A 53 41.11 60.23 38.72
N LEU A 54 41.02 58.91 38.91
CA LEU A 54 41.27 57.90 37.89
C LEU A 54 39.98 57.15 37.60
N HIS A 55 39.68 56.88 36.32
CA HIS A 55 38.47 56.17 35.91
C HIS A 55 38.80 54.97 35.00
N HIS A 56 38.05 53.89 35.15
CA HIS A 56 38.09 52.72 34.25
C HIS A 56 36.75 51.98 34.28
N LYS A 57 36.18 51.68 33.11
CA LYS A 57 34.90 50.93 32.96
C LYS A 57 33.78 51.40 33.91
N GLY A 58 33.54 52.71 33.98
CA GLY A 58 32.47 53.31 34.80
C GLY A 58 32.71 53.32 36.32
N ARG A 59 33.91 52.94 36.78
CA ARG A 59 34.34 53.05 38.18
C ARG A 59 35.41 54.12 38.33
N TYR A 60 35.48 54.71 39.52
CA TYR A 60 36.36 55.84 39.86
C TYR A 60 37.22 55.52 41.08
N TRP A 61 38.43 56.05 41.15
CA TRP A 61 39.35 55.87 42.27
C TRP A 61 40.14 57.16 42.53
N HIS A 62 40.55 57.37 43.79
CA HIS A 62 41.68 58.24 44.09
C HIS A 62 42.95 57.66 43.43
N GLU A 63 43.90 58.51 43.00
CA GLU A 63 45.22 58.06 42.50
C GLU A 63 45.92 57.10 43.49
N GLU A 64 45.78 57.33 44.79
CA GLU A 64 46.31 56.45 45.83
C GLU A 64 45.53 55.15 46.03
N CYS A 65 44.24 55.09 45.64
CA CYS A 65 43.39 53.89 45.79
C CYS A 65 43.46 52.95 44.58
N PHE A 66 44.08 53.37 43.49
CA PHE A 66 44.20 52.55 42.27
C PHE A 66 45.38 51.56 42.40
N ARG A 67 45.16 50.44 43.09
CA ARG A 67 46.19 49.46 43.50
C ARG A 67 45.90 48.06 42.96
N CYS A 68 46.94 47.25 42.75
CA CYS A 68 46.77 45.83 42.45
C CYS A 68 46.12 45.08 43.62
N ALA A 69 44.98 44.43 43.41
CA ALA A 69 44.23 43.72 44.46
C ALA A 69 44.99 42.56 45.15
N LYS A 70 46.12 42.10 44.59
CA LYS A 70 46.92 40.98 45.13
C LYS A 70 48.26 41.40 45.76
N CYS A 71 48.88 42.48 45.28
CA CYS A 71 50.19 42.93 45.77
C CYS A 71 50.23 44.40 46.22
N TYR A 72 49.09 45.08 46.20
CA TYR A 72 48.88 46.47 46.65
C TYR A 72 49.78 47.55 46.01
N LYS A 73 50.61 47.21 45.01
CA LYS A 73 51.35 48.18 44.20
C LYS A 73 50.38 49.16 43.54
N ASN A 74 50.67 50.46 43.64
CA ASN A 74 49.94 51.51 42.93
C ASN A 74 50.09 51.33 41.40
N LEU A 75 48.97 51.45 40.67
CA LEU A 75 48.87 51.22 39.23
C LEU A 75 48.54 52.49 38.43
N ALA A 76 48.51 53.67 39.07
CA ALA A 76 48.11 54.94 38.44
C ALA A 76 48.94 55.38 37.22
N LYS A 77 50.13 54.78 37.06
CA LYS A 77 51.09 55.05 35.97
C LYS A 77 51.63 53.76 35.35
N GLU A 78 51.00 52.61 35.62
CA GLU A 78 51.52 51.28 35.25
C GLU A 78 50.47 50.45 34.51
N PRO A 79 50.87 49.56 33.58
CA PRO A 79 49.94 48.71 32.86
C PRO A 79 49.23 47.71 33.79
N PHE A 80 47.91 47.67 33.69
CA PHE A 80 47.03 46.84 34.50
C PHE A 80 46.03 46.06 33.64
N SER A 81 45.45 45.01 34.23
CA SER A 81 44.37 44.22 33.65
C SER A 81 43.23 44.12 34.66
N THR A 82 41.99 43.99 34.16
CA THR A 82 40.81 43.80 35.01
C THR A 82 40.37 42.34 34.91
N LYS A 83 40.33 41.63 36.04
CA LYS A 83 39.86 40.24 36.16
C LYS A 83 38.90 40.19 37.35
N ASP A 84 37.72 39.61 37.15
CA ASP A 84 36.65 39.51 38.17
C ASP A 84 36.35 40.86 38.84
N GLU A 85 36.20 41.90 38.01
CA GLU A 85 36.00 43.31 38.37
C GLU A 85 37.10 43.99 39.22
N ARG A 86 38.21 43.29 39.50
CA ARG A 86 39.35 43.79 40.28
C ARG A 86 40.52 44.16 39.36
N ILE A 87 41.22 45.24 39.69
CA ILE A 87 42.41 45.70 38.97
C ILE A 87 43.67 44.97 39.46
N MET A 88 44.45 44.46 38.52
CA MET A 88 45.61 43.59 38.76
C MET A 88 46.80 44.04 37.92
N CYS A 89 48.02 43.96 38.47
CA CYS A 89 49.22 44.26 37.69
C CYS A 89 49.56 43.08 36.75
N GLY A 90 50.21 43.37 35.61
CA GLY A 90 50.53 42.35 34.60
C GLY A 90 51.29 41.13 35.14
N LYS A 91 52.20 41.33 36.10
CA LYS A 91 52.98 40.25 36.75
C LYS A 91 52.12 39.33 37.65
N CYS A 92 51.03 39.83 38.21
CA CYS A 92 50.08 39.01 38.98
C CYS A 92 49.03 38.35 38.09
N CYS A 93 48.73 38.94 36.92
CA CYS A 93 47.80 38.37 35.95
C CYS A 93 48.37 37.15 35.20
N SER A 94 49.66 37.16 34.85
CA SER A 94 50.26 36.11 34.00
C SER A 94 50.58 34.79 34.73
N LYS A 95 50.85 34.82 36.04
CA LYS A 95 51.24 33.62 36.81
C LYS A 95 50.12 32.59 37.02
N GLU A 96 48.86 32.93 36.74
CA GLU A 96 47.70 32.05 36.92
C GLU A 96 47.26 31.34 35.62
N ALA A 97 47.90 31.60 34.48
CA ALA A 97 47.37 31.24 33.15
C ALA A 97 48.25 30.31 32.30
N ALA A 98 49.38 29.79 32.82
CA ALA A 98 50.25 28.89 32.07
C ALA A 98 49.74 27.43 32.14
N PRO A 99 49.36 26.78 31.02
CA PRO A 99 48.96 25.38 31.02
C PRO A 99 50.11 24.46 31.43
N ARG A 100 49.78 23.31 32.02
CA ARG A 100 50.76 22.27 32.40
C ARG A 100 50.66 21.09 31.46
N CYS A 101 51.82 20.56 31.05
CA CYS A 101 51.91 19.36 30.23
C CYS A 101 51.42 18.14 31.04
N HIS A 102 50.40 17.43 30.56
CA HIS A 102 49.86 16.26 31.26
C HIS A 102 50.87 15.09 31.35
N GLY A 103 51.76 14.95 30.37
CA GLY A 103 52.77 13.88 30.35
C GLY A 103 53.91 14.06 31.35
N CYS A 104 54.32 15.29 31.67
CA CYS A 104 55.49 15.55 32.54
C CYS A 104 55.26 16.60 33.64
N TYR A 105 54.03 17.11 33.79
CA TYR A 105 53.55 18.05 34.83
C TYR A 105 54.26 19.42 34.90
N LYS A 106 55.20 19.70 33.99
CA LYS A 106 55.89 20.99 33.87
C LYS A 106 55.01 22.02 33.16
N SER A 107 55.24 23.31 33.45
CA SER A 107 54.56 24.43 32.78
C SER A 107 54.99 24.56 31.32
N ILE A 108 54.03 24.70 30.43
CA ILE A 108 54.25 24.96 29.01
C ILE A 108 54.48 26.48 28.83
N PRO A 109 55.59 26.93 28.22
CA PRO A 109 55.82 28.34 27.93
C PRO A 109 54.84 28.89 26.89
N ALA A 110 54.43 30.15 27.02
CA ALA A 110 53.61 30.80 26.01
C ALA A 110 54.41 30.97 24.69
N GLY A 111 53.89 30.41 23.59
CA GLY A 111 54.50 30.49 22.25
C GLY A 111 55.17 29.21 21.75
N THR A 112 55.21 28.12 22.53
CA THR A 112 55.64 26.80 22.02
C THR A 112 54.49 26.07 21.32
N GLU A 113 54.80 25.25 20.32
CA GLU A 113 53.82 24.32 19.74
C GLU A 113 53.38 23.26 20.78
N THR A 114 52.10 22.94 20.80
CA THR A 114 51.47 22.08 21.82
C THR A 114 50.46 21.13 21.21
N VAL A 115 50.42 19.90 21.72
CA VAL A 115 49.38 18.94 21.37
C VAL A 115 48.25 19.00 22.39
N GLU A 116 47.04 19.35 21.96
CA GLU A 116 45.83 19.31 22.79
C GLU A 116 44.98 18.07 22.47
N TYR A 117 44.70 17.25 23.47
CA TYR A 117 43.87 16.06 23.30
C TYR A 117 43.04 15.77 24.57
N LYS A 118 41.72 15.53 24.40
CA LYS A 118 40.76 15.28 25.49
C LYS A 118 40.89 16.27 26.67
N GLY A 119 40.96 17.57 26.37
CA GLY A 119 41.04 18.64 27.36
C GLY A 119 42.38 18.75 28.12
N ASN A 120 43.41 18.03 27.68
CA ASN A 120 44.75 18.08 28.25
C ASN A 120 45.78 18.58 27.23
N SER A 121 46.68 19.47 27.65
CA SER A 121 47.79 19.97 26.83
C SER A 121 49.06 19.16 27.08
N TRP A 122 49.86 18.94 26.03
CA TRP A 122 51.13 18.21 26.06
C TRP A 122 52.20 18.98 25.29
N HIS A 123 53.48 18.82 25.67
CA HIS A 123 54.57 19.12 24.74
C HIS A 123 54.56 18.11 23.60
N ASP A 124 54.98 18.50 22.40
CA ASP A 124 55.03 17.61 21.22
C ASP A 124 55.83 16.33 21.51
N ASP A 125 57.04 16.46 22.08
CA ASP A 125 57.90 15.35 22.52
C ASP A 125 57.26 14.43 23.58
N CYS A 126 56.30 14.94 24.35
CA CYS A 126 55.64 14.18 25.42
C CYS A 126 54.46 13.35 24.90
N PHE A 127 53.88 13.68 23.74
CA PHE A 127 52.75 12.97 23.15
C PHE A 127 53.24 11.76 22.34
N THR A 128 53.55 10.68 23.06
CA THR A 128 54.23 9.49 22.51
C THR A 128 53.31 8.29 22.31
N CYS A 129 53.59 7.49 21.28
CA CYS A 129 52.88 6.23 21.02
C CYS A 129 53.14 5.22 22.14
N TYR A 130 52.06 4.68 22.74
CA TYR A 130 52.13 3.71 23.83
C TYR A 130 52.97 2.47 23.49
N SER A 131 52.93 2.00 22.24
CA SER A 131 53.61 0.76 21.82
C SER A 131 55.07 0.92 21.40
N CYS A 132 55.47 2.06 20.83
CA CYS A 132 56.85 2.26 20.33
C CYS A 132 57.61 3.40 21.04
N LYS A 133 56.95 4.11 21.96
CA LYS A 133 57.46 5.20 22.80
C LYS A 133 58.09 6.39 22.05
N ARG A 134 57.86 6.51 20.74
CA ARG A 134 58.28 7.67 19.93
C ARG A 134 57.23 8.77 19.97
N PRO A 135 57.62 10.06 19.91
CA PRO A 135 56.69 11.17 19.67
C PRO A 135 55.88 10.94 18.40
N ILE A 136 54.61 11.32 18.44
CA ILE A 136 53.70 11.19 17.29
C ILE A 136 53.82 12.43 16.38
N GLY A 137 54.08 13.60 16.97
CA GLY A 137 54.17 14.87 16.23
C GLY A 137 52.91 15.17 15.43
N THR A 138 53.10 15.60 14.19
CA THR A 138 52.03 15.91 13.23
C THR A 138 51.37 14.68 12.58
N GLN A 139 51.75 13.46 12.94
CA GLN A 139 51.20 12.23 12.33
C GLN A 139 49.81 11.86 12.89
N SER A 140 49.02 11.16 12.08
CA SER A 140 47.74 10.62 12.54
C SER A 140 47.92 9.57 13.64
N PHE A 141 47.05 9.63 14.65
CA PHE A 141 47.05 8.71 15.78
C PHE A 141 45.66 8.17 16.08
N LEU A 142 45.62 7.00 16.71
CA LEU A 142 44.40 6.31 17.11
C LEU A 142 44.49 5.95 18.60
N SER A 143 43.41 6.21 19.35
CA SER A 143 43.33 5.91 20.78
C SER A 143 42.48 4.67 21.05
N LYS A 144 42.90 3.85 22.02
CA LYS A 144 42.09 2.73 22.54
C LYS A 144 42.08 2.77 24.07
N GLY A 145 40.97 3.20 24.66
CA GLY A 145 40.88 3.54 26.08
C GLY A 145 41.62 4.85 26.41
N SER A 146 42.56 4.78 27.35
CA SER A 146 43.51 5.84 27.72
C SER A 146 44.67 5.98 26.72
N ASP A 147 45.02 4.90 26.03
CA ASP A 147 46.30 4.78 25.34
C ASP A 147 46.23 5.30 23.91
N VAL A 148 47.24 6.06 23.51
CA VAL A 148 47.42 6.57 22.13
C VAL A 148 48.46 5.76 21.37
N TYR A 149 48.16 5.43 20.12
CA TYR A 149 49.03 4.65 19.23
C TYR A 149 49.25 5.43 17.92
N CYS A 150 50.48 5.41 17.39
CA CYS A 150 50.71 5.82 16.01
C CYS A 150 50.09 4.80 15.05
N SER A 151 49.61 5.25 13.89
CA SER A 151 48.88 4.41 12.93
C SER A 151 49.55 3.04 12.63
N PRO A 152 50.86 2.94 12.35
CA PRO A 152 51.50 1.63 12.08
C PRO A 152 51.46 0.65 13.26
N CYS A 153 51.55 1.16 14.51
CA CYS A 153 51.48 0.32 15.71
C CYS A 153 50.03 -0.04 16.07
N TYR A 154 49.07 0.81 15.73
CA TYR A 154 47.65 0.51 15.89
C TYR A 154 47.22 -0.62 14.95
N ASP A 155 47.52 -0.47 13.65
CA ASP A 155 47.16 -1.46 12.62
C ASP A 155 47.79 -2.82 12.91
N LYS A 156 49.09 -2.85 13.22
CA LYS A 156 49.81 -4.10 13.56
C LYS A 156 49.22 -4.84 14.76
N LYS A 157 48.58 -4.14 15.71
CA LYS A 157 48.06 -4.72 16.96
C LYS A 157 46.55 -4.97 16.94
N PHE A 158 45.80 -4.30 16.07
CA PHE A 158 44.33 -4.28 16.11
C PHE A 158 43.62 -4.46 14.75
N ALA A 159 44.32 -4.55 13.62
CA ALA A 159 43.67 -4.77 12.33
C ALA A 159 43.02 -6.17 12.23
N LYS A 160 41.79 -6.20 11.72
CA LYS A 160 41.10 -7.45 11.35
C LYS A 160 41.72 -8.02 10.06
N HIS A 161 41.82 -9.34 9.94
CA HIS A 161 42.40 -10.00 8.76
C HIS A 161 41.29 -10.53 7.84
N CYS A 162 41.36 -10.23 6.55
CA CYS A 162 40.38 -10.64 5.55
C CYS A 162 40.32 -12.18 5.43
N VAL A 163 39.14 -12.79 5.61
CA VAL A 163 38.99 -14.26 5.49
C VAL A 163 39.37 -14.77 4.10
N GLY A 164 39.00 -14.06 3.03
CA GLY A 164 39.28 -14.49 1.65
C GLY A 164 40.75 -14.39 1.19
N CYS A 165 41.62 -13.63 1.87
CA CYS A 165 43.01 -13.45 1.44
C CYS A 165 44.05 -13.36 2.57
N ASN A 166 43.64 -13.53 3.83
CA ASN A 166 44.42 -13.49 5.06
C ASN A 166 45.35 -12.26 5.25
N LYS A 167 45.01 -11.11 4.66
CA LYS A 167 45.74 -9.83 4.82
C LYS A 167 44.98 -8.87 5.73
N ALA A 168 45.70 -8.02 6.45
CA ALA A 168 45.12 -7.01 7.33
C ALA A 168 44.29 -5.97 6.55
N ILE A 169 43.08 -5.71 7.02
CA ILE A 169 42.16 -4.71 6.47
C ILE A 169 42.48 -3.36 7.13
N THR A 170 43.18 -2.49 6.40
CA THR A 170 43.56 -1.14 6.87
C THR A 170 42.52 -0.07 6.54
N SER A 171 41.68 -0.28 5.52
CA SER A 171 40.52 0.56 5.20
C SER A 171 39.50 -0.19 4.33
N GLY A 172 38.23 0.23 4.33
CA GLY A 172 37.24 -0.20 3.33
C GLY A 172 36.88 -1.69 3.31
N GLY A 173 36.79 -2.35 4.46
CA GLY A 173 36.32 -3.73 4.58
C GLY A 173 34.80 -3.87 4.68
N VAL A 174 34.29 -5.04 4.29
CA VAL A 174 32.90 -5.47 4.56
C VAL A 174 32.89 -6.55 5.64
N SER A 175 31.81 -6.64 6.39
CA SER A 175 31.60 -7.66 7.42
C SER A 175 30.38 -8.50 7.06
N TYR A 176 30.54 -9.81 6.98
CA TYR A 176 29.46 -10.76 6.70
C TYR A 176 29.50 -11.89 7.71
N GLN A 177 28.40 -12.11 8.45
CA GLN A 177 28.34 -13.07 9.58
C GLN A 177 29.51 -12.87 10.57
N ASP A 178 29.76 -11.61 10.96
CA ASP A 178 30.89 -11.14 11.77
C ASP A 178 32.32 -11.43 11.23
N GLN A 179 32.43 -12.11 10.09
CA GLN A 179 33.68 -12.34 9.40
C GLN A 179 34.09 -11.10 8.58
N PRO A 180 35.33 -10.61 8.75
CA PRO A 180 35.84 -9.46 8.02
C PRO A 180 36.41 -9.86 6.65
N TRP A 181 36.06 -9.10 5.60
CA TRP A 181 36.54 -9.29 4.22
C TRP A 181 36.95 -7.96 3.60
N HIS A 182 37.89 -7.97 2.65
CA HIS A 182 38.01 -6.84 1.73
C HIS A 182 36.81 -6.81 0.78
N SER A 183 36.37 -5.60 0.43
CA SER A 183 35.30 -5.38 -0.56
C SER A 183 35.56 -6.06 -1.91
N HIS A 184 36.84 -6.22 -2.31
CA HIS A 184 37.25 -6.92 -3.53
C HIS A 184 37.47 -8.44 -3.36
N CYS A 185 37.52 -8.96 -2.13
CA CYS A 185 37.61 -10.40 -1.86
C CYS A 185 36.24 -11.05 -1.68
N PHE A 186 35.20 -10.26 -1.43
CA PHE A 186 33.83 -10.74 -1.26
C PHE A 186 33.10 -10.72 -2.62
N VAL A 187 33.17 -11.84 -3.35
CA VAL A 187 32.75 -11.96 -4.76
C VAL A 187 31.81 -13.14 -5.00
N CYS A 188 30.98 -13.05 -6.04
CA CYS A 188 30.07 -14.12 -6.47
C CYS A 188 30.84 -15.36 -6.95
N SER A 189 30.55 -16.54 -6.40
CA SER A 189 31.20 -17.80 -6.77
C SER A 189 30.98 -18.24 -8.24
N SER A 190 29.95 -17.70 -8.92
CA SER A 190 29.66 -18.01 -10.33
C SER A 190 30.20 -16.99 -11.34
N CYS A 191 30.16 -15.68 -11.03
CA CYS A 191 30.53 -14.63 -11.99
C CYS A 191 31.65 -13.68 -11.52
N SER A 192 32.23 -13.93 -10.34
CA SER A 192 33.35 -13.18 -9.74
C SER A 192 33.16 -11.67 -9.55
N LYS A 193 31.95 -11.13 -9.77
CA LYS A 193 31.60 -9.75 -9.43
C LYS A 193 31.62 -9.55 -7.91
N THR A 194 32.08 -8.38 -7.45
CA THR A 194 32.00 -8.00 -6.02
C THR A 194 30.56 -7.94 -5.53
N LEU A 195 30.34 -8.41 -4.31
CA LEU A 195 29.06 -8.40 -3.60
C LEU A 195 29.02 -7.32 -2.50
N ALA A 196 30.06 -6.49 -2.39
CA ALA A 196 30.12 -5.41 -1.41
C ALA A 196 29.10 -4.32 -1.73
N GLY A 197 28.05 -4.20 -0.91
CA GLY A 197 26.96 -3.24 -1.11
C GLY A 197 25.92 -3.66 -2.17
N VAL A 198 25.95 -4.90 -2.64
CA VAL A 198 25.03 -5.47 -3.64
C VAL A 198 24.25 -6.62 -3.00
N SER A 199 22.98 -6.80 -3.34
CA SER A 199 22.20 -7.95 -2.84
C SER A 199 22.77 -9.29 -3.34
N PHE A 200 22.89 -10.25 -2.42
CA PHE A 200 23.42 -11.59 -2.66
C PHE A 200 22.72 -12.62 -1.77
N THR A 201 22.95 -13.91 -2.03
CA THR A 201 22.51 -15.00 -1.15
C THR A 201 23.62 -16.02 -0.91
N LYS A 202 23.51 -16.77 0.19
CA LYS A 202 24.38 -17.90 0.53
C LYS A 202 23.65 -19.20 0.21
N HIS A 203 24.30 -20.10 -0.51
CA HIS A 203 23.82 -21.46 -0.79
C HIS A 203 25.00 -22.42 -0.65
N GLU A 204 24.86 -23.45 0.20
CA GLU A 204 25.87 -24.51 0.40
C GLU A 204 27.29 -23.95 0.59
N ASP A 205 27.42 -23.00 1.52
CA ASP A 205 28.65 -22.27 1.87
C ASP A 205 29.31 -21.41 0.78
N GLN A 206 28.70 -21.32 -0.41
CA GLN A 206 29.07 -20.38 -1.47
C GLN A 206 28.13 -19.16 -1.50
N VAL A 207 28.63 -18.03 -2.01
CA VAL A 207 27.87 -16.78 -2.12
C VAL A 207 27.63 -16.41 -3.59
N PHE A 208 26.37 -16.15 -3.94
CA PHE A 208 25.94 -15.89 -5.31
C PHE A 208 25.25 -14.52 -5.38
N CYS A 209 25.50 -13.76 -6.44
CA CYS A 209 24.63 -12.63 -6.77
C CYS A 209 23.22 -13.14 -7.11
N VAL A 210 22.21 -12.29 -6.91
CA VAL A 210 20.79 -12.63 -7.12
C VAL A 210 20.52 -13.22 -8.50
N GLU A 211 21.20 -12.73 -9.54
CA GLU A 211 20.99 -13.14 -10.93
C GLU A 211 21.60 -14.50 -11.27
N CYS A 212 22.83 -14.78 -10.81
CA CYS A 212 23.41 -16.13 -10.92
C CYS A 212 22.55 -17.14 -10.14
N TYR A 213 22.14 -16.80 -8.92
CA TYR A 213 21.30 -17.68 -8.10
C TYR A 213 19.96 -18.03 -8.80
N LYS A 214 19.28 -17.03 -9.38
CA LYS A 214 18.03 -17.22 -10.16
C LYS A 214 18.20 -18.20 -11.32
N ASN A 215 19.32 -18.11 -12.04
CA ASN A 215 19.49 -18.78 -13.33
C ASN A 215 20.10 -20.19 -13.21
N SER A 216 20.94 -20.46 -12.22
CA SER A 216 21.66 -21.74 -12.10
C SER A 216 21.47 -22.53 -10.81
N VAL A 217 20.84 -21.95 -9.77
CA VAL A 217 20.72 -22.60 -8.43
C VAL A 217 19.28 -22.73 -7.94
N ALA A 218 18.41 -21.75 -8.22
CA ALA A 218 17.04 -21.72 -7.72
C ALA A 218 16.15 -22.85 -8.31
N LYS A 219 15.36 -23.50 -7.44
CA LYS A 219 14.33 -24.48 -7.86
C LYS A 219 13.24 -23.80 -8.70
N LYS A 220 12.71 -24.47 -9.72
CA LYS A 220 11.60 -23.95 -10.53
C LYS A 220 10.24 -24.28 -9.92
N CYS A 221 9.31 -23.33 -10.02
CA CYS A 221 7.94 -23.50 -9.53
C CYS A 221 7.12 -24.43 -10.42
N GLY A 222 6.53 -25.50 -9.86
CA GLY A 222 5.66 -26.42 -10.60
C GLY A 222 4.46 -25.75 -11.28
N GLY A 223 3.93 -24.67 -10.69
CA GLY A 223 2.82 -23.89 -11.25
C GLY A 223 3.18 -22.98 -12.42
N CYS A 224 4.15 -22.07 -12.26
CA CYS A 224 4.49 -21.04 -13.26
C CYS A 224 5.87 -21.19 -13.93
N GLN A 225 6.64 -22.23 -13.61
CA GLN A 225 7.98 -22.55 -14.13
C GLN A 225 9.11 -21.53 -13.86
N ASN A 226 8.79 -20.37 -13.27
CA ASN A 226 9.77 -19.39 -12.82
C ASN A 226 10.61 -19.89 -11.63
N PRO A 227 11.86 -19.42 -11.46
CA PRO A 227 12.69 -19.76 -10.31
C PRO A 227 12.14 -19.20 -9.00
N ILE A 228 12.03 -20.07 -8.00
CA ILE A 228 11.65 -19.74 -6.62
C ILE A 228 12.87 -19.16 -5.92
N THR A 229 12.86 -17.85 -5.68
CA THR A 229 13.88 -17.17 -4.89
C THR A 229 13.33 -16.77 -3.52
N GLY A 230 14.10 -17.01 -2.46
CA GLY A 230 13.79 -16.59 -1.08
C GLY A 230 13.80 -15.07 -0.84
N PHE A 231 13.65 -14.26 -1.89
CA PHE A 231 13.62 -12.80 -1.88
C PHE A 231 12.60 -12.33 -2.93
N GLY A 232 11.75 -11.36 -2.59
CA GLY A 232 10.68 -10.83 -3.46
C GLY A 232 9.34 -11.59 -3.36
N LYS A 233 8.42 -11.36 -4.31
CA LYS A 233 7.12 -12.07 -4.36
C LYS A 233 7.34 -13.58 -4.58
N GLY A 234 7.32 -14.36 -3.50
CA GLY A 234 7.57 -15.81 -3.52
C GLY A 234 8.43 -16.37 -2.39
N VAL A 235 8.72 -15.60 -1.32
CA VAL A 235 9.47 -16.08 -0.15
C VAL A 235 8.88 -17.35 0.46
N ASN A 236 7.54 -17.43 0.49
CA ASN A 236 6.81 -18.59 0.97
C ASN A 236 6.69 -19.65 -0.14
N VAL A 237 7.08 -20.88 0.20
CA VAL A 237 7.17 -22.02 -0.73
C VAL A 237 6.31 -23.16 -0.24
N VAL A 238 5.38 -23.62 -1.07
CA VAL A 238 4.63 -24.86 -0.82
C VAL A 238 5.36 -26.01 -1.49
N ASN A 239 5.73 -27.03 -0.71
CA ASN A 239 6.35 -28.25 -1.24
C ASN A 239 5.33 -29.39 -1.19
N TYR A 240 5.06 -30.02 -2.33
CA TYR A 240 4.11 -31.12 -2.44
C TYR A 240 4.53 -32.10 -3.55
N GLU A 241 4.48 -33.40 -3.27
CA GLU A 241 4.86 -34.50 -4.19
C GLU A 241 6.16 -34.26 -5.00
N GLY A 242 7.22 -33.84 -4.29
CA GLY A 242 8.54 -33.58 -4.89
C GLY A 242 8.64 -32.30 -5.73
N SER A 243 7.53 -31.58 -5.93
CA SER A 243 7.49 -30.28 -6.59
C SER A 243 7.44 -29.14 -5.58
N SER A 244 8.13 -28.05 -5.88
CA SER A 244 8.04 -26.78 -5.14
C SER A 244 7.18 -25.79 -5.91
N TYR A 245 6.37 -25.01 -5.21
CA TYR A 245 5.49 -23.98 -5.77
C TYR A 245 5.71 -22.67 -5.00
N HIS A 246 5.63 -21.52 -5.69
CA HIS A 246 5.36 -20.27 -4.97
C HIS A 246 4.02 -20.40 -4.24
N GLU A 247 3.90 -19.78 -3.07
CA GLU A 247 2.65 -19.75 -2.32
C GLU A 247 1.45 -19.38 -3.20
N TYR A 248 1.54 -18.25 -3.92
CA TYR A 248 0.52 -17.74 -4.84
C TYR A 248 0.32 -18.57 -6.12
N CYS A 249 1.17 -19.57 -6.39
CA CYS A 249 1.02 -20.51 -7.50
C CYS A 249 0.39 -21.84 -7.07
N PHE A 250 0.25 -22.11 -5.77
CA PHE A 250 -0.36 -23.33 -5.26
C PHE A 250 -1.89 -23.17 -5.21
N ASN A 251 -2.52 -23.23 -6.38
CA ASN A 251 -3.93 -22.89 -6.57
C ASN A 251 -4.77 -24.11 -6.98
N CYS A 252 -6.05 -24.11 -6.59
CA CYS A 252 -7.03 -25.10 -7.03
C CYS A 252 -7.17 -25.09 -8.55
N LYS A 253 -7.00 -26.24 -9.20
CA LYS A 253 -7.14 -26.37 -10.66
C LYS A 253 -8.50 -25.91 -11.19
N ARG A 254 -9.57 -26.06 -10.39
CA ARG A 254 -10.97 -25.84 -10.82
C ARG A 254 -11.50 -24.43 -10.56
N CYS A 255 -11.20 -23.84 -9.40
CA CYS A 255 -11.68 -22.50 -9.01
C CYS A 255 -10.58 -21.46 -8.84
N SER A 256 -9.31 -21.81 -9.10
CA SER A 256 -8.12 -20.95 -8.89
C SER A 256 -7.92 -20.43 -7.47
N LEU A 257 -8.72 -20.87 -6.49
CA LEU A 257 -8.56 -20.57 -5.07
C LEU A 257 -7.15 -20.93 -4.62
N ASN A 258 -6.43 -19.99 -4.02
CA ASN A 258 -5.14 -20.27 -3.42
C ASN A 258 -5.29 -21.25 -2.25
N LEU A 259 -4.49 -22.31 -2.27
CA LEU A 259 -4.53 -23.45 -1.36
C LEU A 259 -3.42 -23.42 -0.31
N SER A 260 -2.59 -22.37 -0.24
CA SER A 260 -1.61 -22.26 0.83
C SER A 260 -2.33 -22.28 2.18
N ASN A 261 -1.82 -23.11 3.10
CA ASN A 261 -2.36 -23.27 4.45
C ASN A 261 -3.85 -23.67 4.52
N LYS A 262 -4.47 -24.14 3.42
CA LYS A 262 -5.86 -24.60 3.38
C LYS A 262 -5.95 -26.11 3.14
N ARG A 263 -7.09 -26.70 3.49
CA ARG A 263 -7.38 -28.09 3.15
C ARG A 263 -7.59 -28.23 1.64
N PHE A 264 -6.82 -29.13 1.04
CA PHE A 264 -6.92 -29.49 -0.36
C PHE A 264 -7.00 -31.02 -0.50
N VAL A 265 -7.49 -31.47 -1.65
CA VAL A 265 -7.48 -32.88 -2.05
C VAL A 265 -6.84 -33.02 -3.43
N THR A 266 -6.20 -34.15 -3.69
CA THR A 266 -5.65 -34.46 -5.01
C THR A 266 -6.48 -35.51 -5.71
N LYS A 267 -6.76 -35.28 -7.00
CA LYS A 267 -7.42 -36.24 -7.89
C LYS A 267 -6.52 -36.42 -9.12
N GLY A 268 -5.64 -37.43 -9.07
CA GLY A 268 -4.57 -37.58 -10.04
C GLY A 268 -3.54 -36.46 -9.91
N ARG A 269 -3.22 -35.77 -11.02
CA ARG A 269 -2.28 -34.64 -11.02
C ARG A 269 -2.90 -33.29 -10.64
N ASP A 270 -4.22 -33.23 -10.47
CA ASP A 270 -4.94 -31.99 -10.17
C ASP A 270 -5.11 -31.80 -8.67
N ILE A 271 -4.67 -30.64 -8.19
CA ILE A 271 -4.83 -30.18 -6.79
C ILE A 271 -6.10 -29.34 -6.71
N LEU A 272 -7.02 -29.69 -5.80
CA LEU A 272 -8.34 -29.06 -5.67
C LEU A 272 -8.57 -28.58 -4.22
N CYS A 273 -9.31 -27.48 -4.03
CA CYS A 273 -9.77 -27.12 -2.68
C CYS A 273 -10.73 -28.18 -2.14
N ALA A 274 -10.91 -28.23 -0.82
CA ALA A 274 -11.87 -29.14 -0.17
C ALA A 274 -13.25 -29.12 -0.85
N ASP A 275 -13.80 -27.93 -1.14
CA ASP A 275 -15.15 -27.78 -1.73
C ASP A 275 -15.21 -28.27 -3.18
N CYS A 276 -14.20 -27.93 -4.00
CA CYS A 276 -14.08 -28.44 -5.38
C CYS A 276 -13.79 -29.94 -5.44
N GLY A 277 -13.22 -30.49 -4.36
CA GLY A 277 -12.99 -31.90 -4.15
C GLY A 277 -14.26 -32.67 -3.75
N SER A 278 -15.09 -32.05 -2.92
CA SER A 278 -16.29 -32.61 -2.30
C SER A 278 -17.59 -32.40 -3.09
N ASN A 279 -17.60 -31.52 -4.08
CA ASN A 279 -18.76 -31.36 -4.97
C ASN A 279 -18.92 -32.60 -5.91
N LEU A 280 -20.11 -33.22 -5.94
CA LEU A 280 -20.46 -34.36 -6.80
C LEU A 280 -21.02 -33.95 -8.19
N TRP A 281 -20.98 -32.68 -8.58
CA TRP A 281 -21.40 -32.21 -9.91
C TRP A 281 -20.56 -32.85 -11.02
N GLY A 282 -21.23 -33.41 -12.03
CA GLY A 282 -20.59 -34.28 -13.03
C GLY A 282 -20.32 -35.69 -12.54
N GLN A 283 -20.81 -36.06 -11.34
CA GLN A 283 -20.78 -37.42 -10.81
C GLN A 283 -22.19 -37.96 -10.59
N VAL A 284 -22.32 -39.28 -10.64
CA VAL A 284 -23.59 -40.01 -10.54
C VAL A 284 -23.50 -41.13 -9.53
N ALA A 285 -24.58 -41.30 -8.77
CA ALA A 285 -24.86 -42.51 -8.03
C ALA A 285 -25.37 -43.56 -9.03
N SER A 286 -24.66 -44.68 -9.16
CA SER A 286 -25.01 -45.76 -10.08
C SER A 286 -25.53 -46.94 -9.27
N PHE A 287 -26.78 -47.33 -9.52
CA PHE A 287 -27.46 -48.40 -8.79
C PHE A 287 -27.55 -49.64 -9.67
N THR A 288 -26.90 -50.71 -9.22
CA THR A 288 -26.70 -51.98 -9.93
C THR A 288 -26.91 -53.13 -8.94
N SER A 289 -26.83 -54.39 -9.40
CA SER A 289 -26.96 -55.56 -8.51
C SER A 289 -25.91 -55.65 -7.39
N SER A 290 -24.79 -54.91 -7.49
CA SER A 290 -23.77 -54.80 -6.45
C SER A 290 -23.85 -53.49 -5.64
N CYS A 291 -24.72 -52.56 -6.02
CA CYS A 291 -24.90 -51.27 -5.36
C CYS A 291 -26.38 -50.87 -5.35
N ASN A 292 -27.06 -51.07 -4.24
CA ASN A 292 -28.53 -50.95 -4.21
C ASN A 292 -29.04 -49.57 -3.77
N HIS A 293 -28.24 -48.80 -3.00
CA HIS A 293 -28.70 -47.51 -2.45
C HIS A 293 -27.55 -46.63 -1.95
N TRP A 294 -27.84 -45.33 -1.79
CA TRP A 294 -27.09 -44.38 -0.96
C TRP A 294 -28.00 -43.89 0.18
N LYS A 295 -27.40 -43.46 1.29
CA LYS A 295 -28.10 -42.88 2.46
C LYS A 295 -27.73 -41.39 2.63
N LEU A 296 -28.61 -40.61 3.24
CA LEU A 296 -28.26 -39.29 3.76
C LEU A 296 -27.23 -39.42 4.88
N SER A 297 -26.20 -38.58 4.85
CA SER A 297 -25.18 -38.51 5.90
C SER A 297 -25.82 -38.12 7.24
N PRO A 298 -25.50 -38.82 8.36
CA PRO A 298 -26.02 -38.49 9.69
C PRO A 298 -25.68 -37.07 10.18
N GLN A 299 -24.74 -36.39 9.52
CA GLN A 299 -24.32 -35.01 9.82
C GLN A 299 -25.21 -33.95 9.16
N VAL A 300 -26.14 -34.34 8.27
CA VAL A 300 -27.01 -33.41 7.54
C VAL A 300 -28.43 -33.47 8.07
N HIS A 301 -28.89 -32.35 8.61
CA HIS A 301 -30.23 -32.20 9.19
C HIS A 301 -31.16 -31.50 8.20
N ILE A 302 -32.24 -32.19 7.81
CA ILE A 302 -33.36 -31.58 7.09
C ILE A 302 -34.29 -30.95 8.13
N PRO A 303 -34.57 -29.63 8.09
CA PRO A 303 -35.48 -28.97 9.03
C PRO A 303 -36.94 -29.28 8.68
N ALA A 304 -37.87 -28.83 9.51
CA ALA A 304 -39.29 -29.01 9.23
C ALA A 304 -39.72 -28.08 8.08
N LEU A 305 -40.27 -28.62 6.99
CA LEU A 305 -40.61 -27.85 5.78
C LEU A 305 -42.13 -27.77 5.57
N GLN A 306 -42.67 -26.55 5.52
CA GLN A 306 -44.08 -26.27 5.15
C GLN A 306 -44.28 -26.09 3.63
N GLU A 307 -43.18 -26.01 2.89
CA GLU A 307 -43.11 -25.99 1.44
C GLU A 307 -41.72 -26.48 1.02
N PHE A 308 -41.62 -27.10 -0.15
CA PHE A 308 -40.35 -27.60 -0.65
C PHE A 308 -40.33 -27.78 -2.17
N THR A 309 -39.12 -27.91 -2.70
CA THR A 309 -38.86 -28.38 -4.06
C THR A 309 -37.77 -29.44 -4.02
N ALA A 310 -37.99 -30.60 -4.61
CA ALA A 310 -36.97 -31.66 -4.76
C ALA A 310 -36.69 -31.90 -6.24
N CYS A 311 -35.43 -31.77 -6.69
CA CYS A 311 -35.06 -32.01 -8.10
C CYS A 311 -33.85 -32.93 -8.23
N PHE A 312 -33.84 -33.76 -9.25
CA PHE A 312 -32.76 -34.70 -9.58
C PHE A 312 -32.77 -35.07 -11.07
N TYR A 313 -31.65 -35.57 -11.58
CA TYR A 313 -31.60 -36.24 -12.87
C TYR A 313 -31.71 -37.74 -12.69
N LEU A 314 -32.61 -38.36 -13.45
CA LEU A 314 -32.91 -39.79 -13.46
C LEU A 314 -32.50 -40.42 -14.78
N ASN A 315 -31.89 -41.60 -14.73
CA ASN A 315 -31.61 -42.45 -15.88
C ASN A 315 -31.91 -43.90 -15.50
N LEU A 316 -32.74 -44.59 -16.27
CA LEU A 316 -33.12 -45.99 -16.02
C LEU A 316 -32.43 -46.89 -17.04
N GLU A 317 -31.68 -47.90 -16.58
CA GLU A 317 -30.96 -48.80 -17.48
C GLU A 317 -31.87 -49.90 -18.04
N VAL A 318 -32.84 -50.37 -17.24
CA VAL A 318 -33.81 -51.40 -17.62
C VAL A 318 -35.22 -50.94 -17.27
N GLN A 319 -36.13 -50.95 -18.26
CA GLN A 319 -37.56 -50.91 -17.98
C GLN A 319 -37.99 -52.27 -17.43
N ASN A 320 -38.16 -52.37 -16.12
CA ASN A 320 -38.72 -53.53 -15.45
C ASN A 320 -40.17 -53.23 -15.04
N ASP A 321 -41.06 -54.21 -15.18
CA ASP A 321 -42.44 -54.10 -14.68
C ASP A 321 -42.50 -54.09 -13.14
N ALA A 322 -41.44 -54.55 -12.48
CA ALA A 322 -41.27 -54.47 -11.04
C ALA A 322 -41.28 -53.00 -10.52
N PRO A 323 -41.82 -52.74 -9.31
CA PRO A 323 -41.78 -51.43 -8.70
C PRO A 323 -40.35 -51.02 -8.35
N TRP A 324 -39.96 -49.80 -8.70
CA TRP A 324 -38.66 -49.21 -8.35
C TRP A 324 -38.83 -47.88 -7.62
N THR A 325 -37.77 -47.39 -6.98
CA THR A 325 -37.79 -46.13 -6.21
C THR A 325 -36.50 -45.34 -6.41
N ALA A 326 -36.62 -44.11 -6.90
CA ALA A 326 -35.49 -43.20 -7.03
C ALA A 326 -35.05 -42.67 -5.67
N PHE A 327 -36.01 -42.27 -4.81
CA PHE A 327 -35.71 -41.84 -3.46
C PHE A 327 -36.89 -41.97 -2.50
N MET A 328 -36.59 -42.04 -1.20
CA MET A 328 -37.58 -42.11 -0.13
C MET A 328 -37.07 -41.40 1.13
N TYR A 329 -37.87 -40.46 1.66
CA TYR A 329 -37.73 -39.78 2.94
C TYR A 329 -38.77 -40.31 3.95
N ARG A 330 -38.33 -40.52 5.19
CA ARG A 330 -39.17 -41.05 6.27
C ARG A 330 -38.72 -40.53 7.63
N HIS A 331 -39.64 -40.13 8.49
CA HIS A 331 -39.33 -39.81 9.89
C HIS A 331 -39.29 -41.08 10.76
N LEU A 332 -38.48 -41.05 11.83
CA LEU A 332 -38.29 -42.17 12.76
C LEU A 332 -39.61 -42.68 13.37
N GLU A 333 -40.51 -41.76 13.70
CA GLU A 333 -41.82 -42.06 14.31
C GLU A 333 -42.94 -42.27 13.27
N ALA A 334 -42.69 -42.01 11.98
CA ALA A 334 -43.70 -42.12 10.94
C ALA A 334 -43.91 -43.57 10.48
N GLN A 335 -45.15 -44.04 10.52
CA GLN A 335 -45.53 -45.35 9.96
C GLN A 335 -45.61 -45.36 8.42
N TYR A 336 -45.63 -44.19 7.79
CA TYR A 336 -45.77 -43.99 6.34
C TYR A 336 -44.55 -43.28 5.72
N THR A 337 -44.48 -43.25 4.39
CA THR A 337 -43.51 -42.45 3.63
C THR A 337 -43.92 -40.98 3.63
N GLU A 338 -43.03 -40.08 4.03
CA GLU A 338 -43.33 -38.65 4.05
C GLU A 338 -43.15 -37.99 2.69
N LEU A 339 -42.06 -38.30 1.99
CA LEU A 339 -41.80 -37.84 0.62
C LEU A 339 -41.05 -38.93 -0.15
N GLY A 340 -41.38 -39.17 -1.41
CA GLY A 340 -40.58 -40.05 -2.26
C GLY A 340 -41.06 -40.12 -3.71
N PHE A 341 -40.24 -40.72 -4.57
CA PHE A 341 -40.52 -40.89 -5.99
C PHE A 341 -40.07 -42.27 -6.49
N GLY A 342 -40.86 -42.87 -7.38
CA GLY A 342 -40.55 -44.14 -8.02
C GLY A 342 -41.45 -44.40 -9.23
N GLY A 343 -41.53 -45.67 -9.64
CA GLY A 343 -42.40 -46.07 -10.74
C GLY A 343 -42.70 -47.56 -10.75
N ARG A 344 -43.77 -47.95 -11.45
CA ARG A 344 -44.28 -49.34 -11.56
C ARG A 344 -45.18 -49.47 -12.77
N PHE A 345 -45.02 -50.51 -13.60
CA PHE A 345 -45.86 -50.75 -14.79
C PHE A 345 -46.03 -49.52 -15.70
N GLY A 346 -44.97 -48.73 -15.91
CA GLY A 346 -45.01 -47.49 -16.70
C GLY A 346 -45.73 -46.29 -16.04
N LEU A 347 -46.23 -46.42 -14.81
CA LEU A 347 -46.74 -45.30 -14.01
C LEU A 347 -45.59 -44.72 -13.16
N LEU A 348 -45.48 -43.40 -13.08
CA LEU A 348 -44.63 -42.73 -12.10
C LEU A 348 -45.44 -42.50 -10.83
N MET A 349 -44.80 -42.69 -9.67
CA MET A 349 -45.42 -42.64 -8.35
C MET A 349 -44.75 -41.57 -7.49
N VAL A 350 -45.55 -40.69 -6.91
CA VAL A 350 -45.15 -39.71 -5.89
C VAL A 350 -45.77 -40.11 -4.56
N TRP A 351 -44.96 -40.31 -3.54
CA TRP A 351 -45.44 -40.50 -2.17
C TRP A 351 -45.33 -39.19 -1.41
N LEU A 352 -46.42 -38.74 -0.79
CA LEU A 352 -46.45 -37.53 0.01
C LEU A 352 -47.39 -37.71 1.21
N PHE A 353 -46.84 -37.59 2.43
CA PHE A 353 -47.56 -37.76 3.70
C PHE A 353 -48.46 -39.01 3.76
N GLY A 354 -47.92 -40.14 3.29
CA GLY A 354 -48.63 -41.43 3.22
C GLY A 354 -49.64 -41.60 2.09
N ARG A 355 -49.93 -40.54 1.31
CA ARG A 355 -50.73 -40.62 0.08
C ARG A 355 -49.84 -41.00 -1.11
N GLU A 356 -50.41 -41.71 -2.08
CA GLU A 356 -49.75 -42.09 -3.33
C GLU A 356 -50.44 -41.39 -4.51
N TRP A 357 -49.66 -40.71 -5.34
CA TRP A 357 -50.13 -40.02 -6.54
C TRP A 357 -49.47 -40.64 -7.77
N THR A 358 -50.26 -40.98 -8.78
CA THR A 358 -49.79 -41.65 -10.00
C THR A 358 -50.00 -40.78 -11.23
N THR A 359 -49.05 -40.82 -12.17
CA THR A 359 -49.25 -40.28 -13.52
C THR A 359 -50.16 -41.19 -14.35
N ARG A 360 -50.53 -40.75 -15.56
CA ARG A 360 -50.90 -41.68 -16.64
C ARG A 360 -49.67 -42.53 -17.06
N PRO A 361 -49.83 -43.61 -17.85
CA PRO A 361 -48.69 -44.38 -18.36
C PRO A 361 -47.73 -43.49 -19.18
N ILE A 362 -46.46 -43.47 -18.78
CA ILE A 362 -45.37 -42.69 -19.40
C ILE A 362 -44.22 -43.65 -19.74
N VAL A 363 -43.74 -43.60 -20.98
CA VAL A 363 -42.62 -44.43 -21.46
C VAL A 363 -41.31 -43.63 -21.37
N LEU A 364 -40.60 -43.77 -20.25
CA LEU A 364 -39.25 -43.22 -20.10
C LEU A 364 -38.23 -44.08 -20.86
N GLN A 365 -37.61 -43.55 -21.90
CA GLN A 365 -36.60 -44.24 -22.71
C GLN A 365 -35.43 -44.70 -21.84
N SER A 366 -34.99 -45.96 -22.01
CA SER A 366 -33.83 -46.48 -21.28
C SER A 366 -32.54 -45.74 -21.66
N SER A 367 -31.60 -45.68 -20.72
CA SER A 367 -30.32 -44.98 -20.84
C SER A 367 -30.39 -43.47 -21.12
N ARG A 368 -31.59 -42.86 -21.15
CA ARG A 368 -31.79 -41.41 -21.30
C ARG A 368 -31.88 -40.73 -19.93
N TRP A 369 -31.33 -39.51 -19.84
CA TRP A 369 -31.48 -38.64 -18.69
C TRP A 369 -32.77 -37.81 -18.78
N TYR A 370 -33.47 -37.73 -17.66
CA TYR A 370 -34.65 -36.89 -17.45
C TYR A 370 -34.46 -36.06 -16.18
N MET A 371 -34.75 -34.77 -16.22
CA MET A 371 -34.79 -33.93 -15.02
C MET A 371 -36.17 -34.05 -14.38
N VAL A 372 -36.25 -34.63 -13.18
CA VAL A 372 -37.48 -34.77 -12.41
C VAL A 372 -37.47 -33.75 -11.29
N CYS A 373 -38.56 -32.98 -11.17
CA CYS A 373 -38.76 -32.03 -10.06
C CYS A 373 -40.15 -32.21 -9.43
N LEU A 374 -40.20 -32.13 -8.11
CA LEU A 374 -41.41 -32.20 -7.29
C LEU A 374 -41.52 -30.89 -6.49
N THR A 375 -42.65 -30.20 -6.56
CA THR A 375 -42.93 -28.99 -5.76
C THR A 375 -44.18 -29.18 -4.92
N TRP A 376 -44.19 -28.64 -3.71
CA TRP A 376 -45.34 -28.68 -2.82
C TRP A 376 -45.32 -27.53 -1.80
N THR A 377 -46.51 -27.12 -1.36
CA THR A 377 -46.75 -26.13 -0.30
C THR A 377 -47.97 -26.54 0.52
N HIS A 378 -47.96 -26.27 1.84
CA HIS A 378 -49.06 -26.56 2.77
C HIS A 378 -50.43 -25.98 2.35
N GLN A 379 -50.45 -25.00 1.46
CA GLN A 379 -51.67 -24.42 0.89
C GLN A 379 -52.36 -25.32 -0.15
N ARG A 380 -51.72 -26.43 -0.58
CA ARG A 380 -52.21 -27.34 -1.62
C ARG A 380 -52.13 -28.80 -1.13
N GLU A 381 -53.20 -29.57 -1.28
CA GLU A 381 -53.15 -31.01 -0.98
C GLU A 381 -52.38 -31.82 -2.03
N LYS A 382 -52.53 -31.46 -3.31
CA LYS A 382 -51.87 -32.11 -4.47
C LYS A 382 -50.48 -31.52 -4.71
N PRO A 383 -49.41 -32.33 -4.76
CA PRO A 383 -48.10 -31.89 -5.22
C PRO A 383 -48.08 -31.67 -6.74
N ALA A 384 -47.11 -30.91 -7.24
CA ALA A 384 -46.84 -30.79 -8.67
C ALA A 384 -45.58 -31.59 -9.04
N LEU A 385 -45.69 -32.37 -10.13
CA LEU A 385 -44.60 -33.13 -10.73
C LEU A 385 -44.20 -32.46 -12.05
N TYR A 386 -42.91 -32.37 -12.31
CA TYR A 386 -42.36 -31.84 -13.56
C TYR A 386 -41.31 -32.80 -14.14
N ILE A 387 -41.35 -33.00 -15.46
CA ILE A 387 -40.36 -33.76 -16.23
C ILE A 387 -39.75 -32.86 -17.31
N ASP A 388 -38.43 -32.71 -17.29
CA ASP A 388 -37.63 -31.80 -18.13
C ASP A 388 -38.04 -30.31 -18.09
N GLY A 389 -38.88 -29.93 -17.12
CA GLY A 389 -39.47 -28.60 -16.93
C GLY A 389 -40.97 -28.51 -17.28
N ASN A 390 -41.55 -29.57 -17.84
CA ASN A 390 -42.97 -29.64 -18.19
C ASN A 390 -43.79 -30.24 -17.03
N PRO A 391 -44.93 -29.65 -16.64
CA PRO A 391 -45.78 -30.18 -15.59
C PRO A 391 -46.53 -31.44 -16.06
N GLU A 392 -46.54 -32.48 -15.22
CA GLU A 392 -47.28 -33.72 -15.43
C GLU A 392 -48.53 -33.78 -14.55
N ASP A 393 -49.63 -34.32 -15.09
CA ASP A 393 -50.86 -34.50 -14.32
C ASP A 393 -50.84 -35.81 -13.54
N ILE A 394 -51.02 -35.70 -12.22
CA ILE A 394 -51.05 -36.82 -11.27
C ILE A 394 -52.39 -36.92 -10.54
N THR A 395 -52.83 -38.15 -10.30
CA THR A 395 -54.08 -38.47 -9.60
C THR A 395 -53.81 -39.30 -8.36
N GLU A 396 -54.53 -39.06 -7.27
CA GLU A 396 -54.41 -39.87 -6.05
C GLU A 396 -54.86 -41.32 -6.32
N ALA A 397 -53.98 -42.27 -6.02
CA ALA A 397 -54.24 -43.69 -6.20
C ALA A 397 -55.22 -44.16 -5.12
N ARG A 398 -56.40 -44.66 -5.55
CA ARG A 398 -57.42 -45.18 -4.62
C ARG A 398 -56.95 -46.46 -3.92
N SER A 399 -56.39 -46.33 -2.73
CA SER A 399 -56.17 -47.45 -1.82
C SER A 399 -57.51 -48.06 -1.41
N LEU A 400 -57.70 -49.34 -1.72
CA LEU A 400 -58.92 -50.09 -1.39
C LEU A 400 -59.01 -50.50 0.10
N ASN A 401 -57.95 -50.33 0.90
CA ASN A 401 -57.81 -50.97 2.22
C ASN A 401 -57.22 -50.08 3.34
N THR A 402 -57.33 -48.75 3.25
CA THR A 402 -56.87 -47.84 4.33
C THR A 402 -57.91 -46.77 4.64
N THR A 403 -58.28 -46.63 5.91
CA THR A 403 -59.11 -45.51 6.38
C THR A 403 -58.42 -44.17 6.07
N PRO A 404 -59.13 -43.17 5.53
CA PRO A 404 -58.54 -41.88 5.23
C PRO A 404 -58.07 -41.21 6.53
N PHE A 405 -56.77 -40.94 6.65
CA PHE A 405 -56.31 -39.98 7.65
C PHE A 405 -56.76 -38.59 7.19
N PRO A 406 -57.51 -37.83 8.01
CA PRO A 406 -57.95 -36.49 7.62
C PRO A 406 -56.73 -35.57 7.49
N PRO A 407 -56.71 -34.66 6.51
CA PRO A 407 -55.65 -33.67 6.40
C PRO A 407 -55.70 -32.75 7.62
N THR A 408 -54.71 -32.84 8.50
CA THR A 408 -54.48 -31.77 9.47
C THR A 408 -53.90 -30.57 8.72
N SER A 409 -54.45 -29.38 8.99
CA SER A 409 -54.02 -28.08 8.45
C SER A 409 -52.63 -27.63 8.96
N SER A 410 -51.81 -28.59 9.37
CA SER A 410 -50.45 -28.46 9.91
C SER A 410 -49.48 -29.47 9.27
N SER A 411 -49.85 -30.04 8.11
CA SER A 411 -48.99 -30.95 7.36
C SER A 411 -47.67 -30.26 7.01
N LYS A 412 -46.56 -30.87 7.38
CA LYS A 412 -45.19 -30.40 7.16
C LYS A 412 -44.28 -31.60 7.02
N LEU A 413 -43.23 -31.49 6.21
CA LEU A 413 -42.14 -32.47 6.22
C LEU A 413 -41.53 -32.47 7.63
N ALA A 414 -41.43 -33.62 8.27
CA ALA A 414 -40.87 -33.70 9.61
C ALA A 414 -39.36 -33.42 9.57
N PRO A 415 -38.79 -32.79 10.61
CA PRO A 415 -37.35 -32.59 10.69
C PRO A 415 -36.62 -33.92 10.96
N ASN A 416 -35.33 -34.01 10.62
CA ASN A 416 -34.44 -35.12 11.01
C ASN A 416 -34.90 -36.53 10.60
N GLY A 417 -35.64 -36.66 9.50
CA GLY A 417 -35.93 -37.96 8.89
C GLY A 417 -34.75 -38.55 8.11
N THR A 418 -34.84 -39.84 7.80
CA THR A 418 -33.88 -40.57 6.99
C THR A 418 -34.25 -40.51 5.51
N LEU A 419 -33.25 -40.32 4.64
CA LEU A 419 -33.40 -40.30 3.18
C LEU A 419 -32.52 -41.37 2.54
N THR A 420 -33.09 -42.14 1.62
CA THR A 420 -32.36 -43.06 0.74
C THR A 420 -32.54 -42.70 -0.72
N LEU A 421 -31.49 -42.93 -1.52
CA LEU A 421 -31.54 -42.94 -2.98
C LEU A 421 -31.43 -44.37 -3.50
N GLY A 422 -32.08 -44.68 -4.62
CA GLY A 422 -32.00 -45.97 -5.32
C GLY A 422 -32.96 -47.05 -4.82
N ALA A 423 -33.56 -46.92 -3.63
CA ALA A 423 -34.51 -47.90 -3.09
C ALA A 423 -35.37 -47.34 -1.93
N LYS A 424 -36.48 -48.02 -1.61
CA LYS A 424 -37.26 -47.78 -0.38
C LYS A 424 -36.52 -48.33 0.84
N HIS A 425 -36.77 -47.70 1.99
CA HIS A 425 -36.25 -48.19 3.27
C HIS A 425 -37.33 -48.31 4.34
N ARG A 426 -37.02 -49.11 5.35
CA ARG A 426 -37.74 -49.22 6.62
C ARG A 426 -36.73 -48.94 7.73
N LEU A 427 -37.24 -48.51 8.88
CA LEU A 427 -36.43 -48.29 10.07
C LEU A 427 -36.64 -49.46 11.00
N VAL A 428 -35.54 -50.14 11.34
CA VAL A 428 -35.51 -51.28 12.27
C VAL A 428 -34.48 -50.91 13.34
N ASP A 429 -34.92 -50.76 14.59
CA ASP A 429 -34.11 -50.30 15.72
C ASP A 429 -33.37 -48.96 15.48
N GLY A 430 -33.96 -48.10 14.64
CA GLY A 430 -33.40 -46.81 14.22
C GLY A 430 -32.52 -46.87 12.97
N ASP A 431 -32.11 -48.06 12.55
CA ASP A 431 -31.25 -48.27 11.38
C ASP A 431 -32.05 -48.39 10.07
N VAL A 432 -31.47 -47.79 9.01
CA VAL A 432 -32.02 -47.80 7.65
C VAL A 432 -31.75 -49.16 6.98
N GLN A 433 -32.79 -50.00 6.91
CA GLN A 433 -32.81 -51.25 6.14
C GLN A 433 -33.58 -51.09 4.83
N VAL A 434 -33.06 -51.66 3.74
CA VAL A 434 -33.52 -51.36 2.38
C VAL A 434 -34.34 -52.52 1.80
N ASP A 435 -35.48 -52.20 1.18
CA ASP A 435 -36.37 -53.18 0.56
C ASP A 435 -35.83 -53.54 -0.84
N ALA A 436 -35.14 -54.67 -0.93
CA ALA A 436 -34.46 -55.13 -2.15
C ALA A 436 -35.39 -55.20 -3.38
N ASN A 437 -36.68 -55.51 -3.18
CA ASN A 437 -37.68 -55.60 -4.24
C ASN A 437 -38.11 -54.23 -4.80
N SER A 438 -37.62 -53.13 -4.23
CA SER A 438 -37.88 -51.75 -4.67
C SER A 438 -36.66 -51.06 -5.29
N SER A 439 -35.55 -51.79 -5.44
CA SER A 439 -34.28 -51.26 -5.93
C SER A 439 -34.38 -50.83 -7.39
N MET A 440 -33.93 -49.60 -7.68
CA MET A 440 -33.88 -49.04 -9.02
C MET A 440 -32.60 -49.51 -9.74
N LEU A 441 -32.73 -50.06 -10.95
CA LEU A 441 -31.60 -50.33 -11.83
C LEU A 441 -31.41 -49.13 -12.77
N GLY A 442 -30.43 -48.28 -12.44
CA GLY A 442 -30.30 -46.97 -13.08
C GLY A 442 -29.29 -46.07 -12.37
N ARG A 443 -29.33 -44.78 -12.70
CA ARG A 443 -28.39 -43.77 -12.19
C ARG A 443 -29.14 -42.50 -11.77
N LEU A 444 -28.66 -41.86 -10.70
CA LEU A 444 -29.13 -40.55 -10.24
C LEU A 444 -27.98 -39.55 -10.20
N SER A 445 -28.31 -38.27 -10.43
CA SER A 445 -27.38 -37.15 -10.28
C SER A 445 -28.08 -35.89 -9.80
N LEU A 446 -27.32 -34.96 -9.21
CA LEU A 446 -27.76 -33.63 -8.79
C LEU A 446 -29.07 -33.64 -7.98
N PHE A 447 -29.20 -34.59 -7.04
CA PHE A 447 -30.31 -34.60 -6.10
C PHE A 447 -30.18 -33.41 -5.14
N ARG A 448 -31.22 -32.56 -5.12
CA ARG A 448 -31.26 -31.30 -4.38
C ARG A 448 -32.63 -31.09 -3.77
N LEU A 449 -32.67 -30.52 -2.56
CA LEU A 449 -33.90 -30.12 -1.86
C LEU A 449 -33.82 -28.63 -1.49
N TRP A 450 -34.86 -27.88 -1.80
CA TRP A 450 -35.07 -26.51 -1.34
C TRP A 450 -36.19 -26.47 -0.31
N GLY A 451 -36.04 -25.67 0.75
CA GLY A 451 -37.06 -25.38 1.74
C GLY A 451 -38.13 -24.36 1.31
N ARG A 452 -38.40 -24.26 -0.01
CA ARG A 452 -39.46 -23.41 -0.58
C ARG A 452 -40.10 -24.02 -1.82
N GLU A 453 -41.33 -23.64 -2.14
CA GLU A 453 -41.91 -23.93 -3.45
C GLU A 453 -41.17 -23.11 -4.54
N ARG A 454 -40.93 -23.70 -5.70
CA ARG A 454 -40.40 -23.02 -6.89
C ARG A 454 -41.47 -22.96 -7.97
N SER A 455 -41.53 -21.85 -8.70
CA SER A 455 -42.49 -21.71 -9.79
C SER A 455 -42.16 -22.64 -10.96
N ARG A 456 -43.12 -22.83 -11.87
CA ARG A 456 -42.91 -23.59 -13.12
C ARG A 456 -41.73 -23.04 -13.93
N GLU A 457 -41.62 -21.72 -13.98
CA GLU A 457 -40.58 -20.98 -14.71
C GLU A 457 -39.22 -21.21 -14.07
N GLU A 458 -39.13 -21.17 -12.73
CA GLU A 458 -37.91 -21.51 -11.99
C GLU A 458 -37.51 -22.97 -12.19
N VAL A 459 -38.46 -23.92 -12.12
CA VAL A 459 -38.19 -25.35 -12.33
C VAL A 459 -37.68 -25.61 -13.76
N ALA A 460 -38.25 -24.95 -14.77
CA ALA A 460 -37.84 -25.11 -16.15
C ALA A 460 -36.49 -24.44 -16.48
N SER A 461 -36.16 -23.30 -15.84
CA SER A 461 -34.97 -22.50 -16.16
C SER A 461 -33.76 -22.74 -15.24
N LEU A 462 -33.98 -22.94 -13.95
CA LEU A 462 -32.92 -22.99 -12.92
C LEU A 462 -32.42 -24.41 -12.68
N LYS A 463 -32.20 -25.16 -13.77
CA LYS A 463 -31.79 -26.58 -13.79
C LYS A 463 -30.49 -26.84 -13.00
N CYS A 464 -29.66 -25.81 -12.85
CA CYS A 464 -28.28 -25.87 -12.33
C CYS A 464 -28.00 -25.00 -11.09
N THR A 465 -29.00 -24.77 -10.22
CA THR A 465 -28.78 -24.15 -8.89
C THR A 465 -28.52 -25.21 -7.81
N GLU A 466 -27.78 -24.88 -6.74
CA GLU A 466 -27.67 -25.76 -5.55
C GLU A 466 -28.93 -25.73 -4.69
N GLY A 467 -29.16 -26.81 -3.94
CA GLY A 467 -30.23 -26.95 -2.95
C GLY A 467 -29.89 -26.28 -1.61
N ASP A 468 -30.93 -26.02 -0.82
CA ASP A 468 -30.86 -25.50 0.56
C ASP A 468 -32.14 -25.97 1.29
N PRO A 469 -32.09 -27.05 2.10
CA PRO A 469 -30.93 -27.51 2.88
C PRO A 469 -30.02 -28.55 2.19
N LEU A 470 -30.44 -29.22 1.12
CA LEU A 470 -29.75 -30.43 0.63
C LEU A 470 -29.05 -30.21 -0.71
N MET A 471 -27.71 -30.27 -0.71
CA MET A 471 -26.84 -30.12 -1.87
C MET A 471 -26.31 -31.47 -2.39
N TRP A 472 -25.81 -31.48 -3.63
CA TRP A 472 -25.22 -32.68 -4.27
C TRP A 472 -23.71 -32.81 -3.95
N TRP A 473 -23.38 -33.06 -2.68
CA TRP A 473 -22.01 -33.00 -2.14
C TRP A 473 -21.63 -34.29 -1.39
N THR A 474 -20.35 -34.69 -1.40
CA THR A 474 -19.85 -35.92 -0.76
C THR A 474 -20.14 -35.99 0.74
N GLY A 475 -20.12 -34.87 1.45
CA GLY A 475 -20.44 -34.80 2.88
C GLY A 475 -21.92 -35.02 3.21
N HIS A 476 -22.81 -34.89 2.21
CA HIS A 476 -24.25 -35.03 2.38
C HIS A 476 -24.75 -36.48 2.16
N TRP A 477 -23.95 -37.34 1.55
CA TRP A 477 -24.35 -38.70 1.17
C TRP A 477 -23.38 -39.74 1.71
N ASP A 478 -23.89 -40.66 2.53
CA ASP A 478 -23.19 -41.91 2.81
C ASP A 478 -23.46 -42.90 1.66
N ALA A 479 -22.43 -43.08 0.84
CA ALA A 479 -22.44 -43.98 -0.29
C ALA A 479 -21.97 -45.41 0.06
N GLY A 480 -21.50 -45.66 1.30
CA GLY A 480 -20.96 -46.95 1.72
C GLY A 480 -19.90 -47.50 0.75
N ALA A 481 -20.11 -48.71 0.24
CA ALA A 481 -19.23 -49.37 -0.74
C ALA A 481 -19.48 -48.95 -2.21
N CYS A 482 -20.34 -47.95 -2.46
CA CYS A 482 -20.77 -47.51 -3.79
C CYS A 482 -20.16 -46.16 -4.22
N PRO A 483 -18.89 -46.08 -4.66
CA PRO A 483 -18.27 -44.82 -5.03
C PRO A 483 -19.03 -44.10 -6.16
N ALA A 484 -19.10 -42.78 -6.06
CA ALA A 484 -19.64 -41.93 -7.13
C ALA A 484 -18.83 -42.11 -8.43
N THR A 485 -19.55 -42.28 -9.55
CA THR A 485 -18.92 -42.48 -10.87
C THR A 485 -19.00 -41.21 -11.71
N SER A 486 -18.03 -40.99 -12.61
CA SER A 486 -17.98 -39.78 -13.44
C SER A 486 -18.96 -39.88 -14.62
N ALA A 487 -19.80 -38.86 -14.82
CA ALA A 487 -20.65 -38.71 -16.00
C ALA A 487 -20.35 -37.36 -16.69
N PRO A 488 -19.50 -37.35 -17.74
CA PRO A 488 -19.09 -36.11 -18.41
C PRO A 488 -20.23 -35.29 -19.01
N THR A 489 -21.38 -35.92 -19.28
CA THR A 489 -22.57 -35.33 -19.93
C THR A 489 -23.51 -34.57 -18.99
N LEU A 490 -23.34 -34.70 -17.67
CA LEU A 490 -24.17 -34.02 -16.66
C LEU A 490 -23.39 -32.91 -15.94
N ARG A 491 -22.92 -31.94 -16.72
CA ARG A 491 -22.23 -30.75 -16.18
C ARG A 491 -23.19 -29.58 -16.11
N CYS A 492 -23.53 -29.20 -14.88
CA CYS A 492 -23.89 -27.82 -14.60
C CYS A 492 -22.60 -26.99 -14.51
N GLU A 493 -22.48 -25.92 -15.29
CA GLU A 493 -21.43 -24.90 -15.14
C GLU A 493 -22.06 -23.52 -14.87
N TRP A 494 -21.31 -22.64 -14.21
CA TRP A 494 -21.83 -21.42 -13.58
C TRP A 494 -22.37 -20.36 -14.57
N SER A 495 -23.27 -19.50 -14.07
CA SER A 495 -24.14 -18.60 -14.84
C SER A 495 -23.68 -17.12 -14.91
N LEU A 496 -22.37 -16.84 -14.91
CA LEU A 496 -21.85 -15.46 -14.90
C LEU A 496 -20.74 -15.25 -15.94
N TYR A 497 -20.94 -14.26 -16.82
CA TYR A 497 -20.09 -13.95 -17.98
C TYR A 497 -19.81 -12.43 -18.08
N GLU A 498 -18.57 -12.08 -18.43
CA GLU A 498 -18.08 -10.73 -18.74
C GLU A 498 -17.92 -10.60 -20.26
N VAL A 499 -18.39 -9.51 -20.86
CA VAL A 499 -18.37 -9.31 -22.32
C VAL A 499 -17.65 -7.99 -22.66
N ARG A 500 -16.63 -8.06 -23.52
CA ARG A 500 -15.86 -6.92 -24.03
C ARG A 500 -16.06 -6.80 -25.53
N LEU A 501 -16.37 -5.60 -26.02
CA LEU A 501 -16.58 -5.31 -27.44
C LEU A 501 -15.84 -4.07 -27.93
N VAL A 502 -15.60 -4.04 -29.24
CA VAL A 502 -15.28 -2.82 -30.00
C VAL A 502 -16.36 -2.67 -31.07
N PHE A 503 -16.77 -1.44 -31.37
CA PHE A 503 -17.63 -1.15 -32.50
C PHE A 503 -17.21 0.14 -33.23
N ALA A 504 -17.40 0.15 -34.54
CA ALA A 504 -17.15 1.28 -35.42
C ALA A 504 -18.47 1.95 -35.80
N ILE A 505 -18.54 3.26 -35.59
CA ILE A 505 -19.69 4.12 -35.93
C ILE A 505 -19.28 5.04 -37.08
N PHE A 506 -20.10 5.12 -38.12
CA PHE A 506 -19.87 5.93 -39.33
C PHE A 506 -20.90 7.07 -39.40
N TYR A 507 -20.48 8.29 -39.73
CA TYR A 507 -21.36 9.50 -39.77
C TYR A 507 -21.20 10.30 -41.07
N TYR A 508 -22.22 11.10 -41.43
CA TYR A 508 -22.27 11.89 -42.66
C TYR A 508 -22.72 13.37 -42.46
N LYS A 509 -21.81 14.25 -41.98
CA LYS A 509 -22.02 15.71 -41.77
C LYS A 509 -23.13 16.05 -40.75
N LYS A 510 -23.22 17.22 -40.09
CA LYS A 510 -22.32 18.35 -39.93
C LYS A 510 -22.32 18.80 -38.46
N GLU A 511 -22.26 17.86 -37.48
CA GLU A 511 -21.58 18.04 -36.17
C GLU A 511 -22.36 18.69 -34.95
N PRO A 512 -21.78 19.26 -33.83
CA PRO A 512 -22.53 19.89 -32.69
C PRO A 512 -21.93 21.24 -32.10
N GLU A 513 -22.11 21.59 -30.81
CA GLU A 513 -21.23 22.40 -29.92
C GLU A 513 -21.36 21.79 -28.49
N ASP A 514 -20.26 21.72 -27.72
CA ASP A 514 -20.10 21.25 -26.31
C ASP A 514 -20.52 19.81 -25.89
N PHE A 515 -19.79 19.23 -24.91
CA PHE A 515 -19.87 17.82 -24.48
C PHE A 515 -20.13 17.70 -22.96
N SER A 516 -21.31 17.20 -22.55
CA SER A 516 -21.59 16.95 -21.12
C SER A 516 -22.55 15.81 -20.75
N HIS A 517 -23.31 15.21 -21.68
CA HIS A 517 -24.44 14.31 -21.33
C HIS A 517 -24.32 12.85 -21.83
N THR A 518 -23.11 12.33 -22.09
CA THR A 518 -22.88 10.91 -22.44
C THR A 518 -23.20 9.92 -21.31
N ARG A 519 -23.48 10.41 -20.08
CA ARG A 519 -23.80 9.60 -18.90
C ARG A 519 -25.31 9.31 -18.77
N GLU A 520 -26.18 10.19 -19.27
CA GLU A 520 -27.63 9.96 -19.30
C GLU A 520 -28.04 9.08 -20.48
N LEU A 521 -27.31 9.14 -21.59
CA LEU A 521 -27.49 8.32 -22.81
C LEU A 521 -27.39 6.78 -22.60
N LEU A 522 -27.08 6.33 -21.38
CA LEU A 522 -27.00 4.92 -21.00
C LEU A 522 -27.92 4.56 -19.81
N GLY A 523 -28.68 5.53 -19.27
CA GLY A 523 -29.74 5.26 -18.31
C GLY A 523 -30.94 4.57 -18.96
N ASP A 524 -31.30 5.00 -20.16
CA ASP A 524 -32.52 4.57 -20.87
C ASP A 524 -32.32 3.28 -21.71
N VAL A 525 -31.15 2.65 -21.63
CA VAL A 525 -30.85 1.35 -22.26
C VAL A 525 -31.29 0.17 -21.36
N LEU A 526 -31.72 0.45 -20.13
CA LEU A 526 -32.15 -0.56 -19.15
C LEU A 526 -33.63 -0.37 -18.77
N PRO A 527 -34.36 -1.47 -18.51
CA PRO A 527 -35.77 -1.38 -18.14
C PRO A 527 -35.95 -0.63 -16.82
N SER A 528 -37.13 -0.03 -16.64
CA SER A 528 -37.47 0.99 -15.63
C SER A 528 -37.54 0.50 -14.16
N ASN A 529 -36.75 -0.53 -13.83
CA ASN A 529 -36.69 -1.20 -12.54
C ASN A 529 -35.24 -1.54 -12.11
N VAL A 530 -34.29 -0.69 -12.49
CA VAL A 530 -32.86 -0.77 -12.11
C VAL A 530 -32.45 0.45 -11.28
N TYR A 531 -31.69 0.25 -10.20
CA TYR A 531 -31.08 1.30 -9.37
C TYR A 531 -29.55 1.17 -9.38
N VAL A 532 -28.83 2.30 -9.32
CA VAL A 532 -27.35 2.37 -9.43
C VAL A 532 -26.77 3.11 -8.22
N HIS A 533 -25.67 2.60 -7.65
CA HIS A 533 -24.88 3.28 -6.60
C HIS A 533 -23.38 3.28 -6.91
N ASP A 534 -22.84 4.50 -6.99
CA ASP A 534 -21.43 4.95 -6.90
C ASP A 534 -20.34 4.43 -7.88
N LEU A 535 -19.28 5.26 -7.99
CA LEU A 535 -18.49 5.46 -9.20
C LEU A 535 -17.03 5.86 -8.88
N ALA A 536 -16.06 5.45 -9.71
CA ALA A 536 -14.65 5.89 -9.63
C ALA A 536 -13.98 5.91 -11.03
N VAL A 537 -12.94 6.74 -11.21
CA VAL A 537 -12.45 7.23 -12.53
C VAL A 537 -10.92 7.23 -12.65
N ALA A 538 -10.36 6.86 -13.81
CA ALA A 538 -9.08 7.30 -14.41
C ALA A 538 -8.81 6.51 -15.73
N GLU A 539 -8.05 6.95 -16.75
CA GLU A 539 -7.74 8.29 -17.33
C GLU A 539 -7.24 8.06 -18.80
N VAL A 540 -6.80 9.12 -19.51
CA VAL A 540 -6.06 9.18 -20.79
C VAL A 540 -6.91 9.32 -22.08
N GLN A 541 -6.64 10.29 -22.98
CA GLN A 541 -7.17 11.69 -23.18
C GLN A 541 -7.15 11.97 -24.73
N MET A 542 -7.77 12.99 -25.36
CA MET A 542 -7.52 13.53 -26.76
C MET A 542 -8.34 13.09 -28.05
N ASN A 543 -8.34 13.95 -29.09
CA ASN A 543 -9.53 14.54 -29.79
C ASN A 543 -9.99 13.94 -31.17
N VAL A 544 -11.02 14.56 -31.81
CA VAL A 544 -11.22 14.99 -33.25
C VAL A 544 -12.36 16.07 -33.25
N SER A 545 -12.37 17.03 -34.19
CA SER A 545 -13.23 18.24 -34.26
C SER A 545 -14.58 18.10 -34.96
N MET A 546 -15.55 18.92 -34.58
CA MET A 546 -16.95 18.89 -35.04
C MET A 546 -17.69 20.24 -34.74
N SER A 547 -18.47 20.86 -35.67
CA SER A 547 -19.50 21.91 -35.37
C SER A 547 -20.85 21.99 -36.19
N GLY A 548 -22.06 21.66 -35.66
CA GLY A 548 -23.44 21.96 -36.21
C GLY A 548 -24.64 20.94 -36.35
N ASP A 549 -25.35 20.60 -35.23
CA ASP A 549 -26.74 20.03 -35.12
C ASP A 549 -27.07 18.65 -35.82
N CYS A 550 -28.15 17.84 -35.57
CA CYS A 550 -29.40 17.88 -34.75
C CYS A 550 -29.99 16.43 -34.51
N ASP A 551 -31.14 16.25 -33.81
CA ASP A 551 -31.87 15.00 -33.38
C ASP A 551 -31.63 13.69 -34.18
N PRO A 552 -30.67 12.85 -33.74
CA PRO A 552 -30.51 11.47 -34.19
C PRO A 552 -31.29 10.46 -33.33
N GLU A 553 -31.94 10.91 -32.26
CA GLU A 553 -32.39 10.13 -31.10
C GLU A 553 -33.69 9.40 -31.41
N GLY A 554 -34.67 10.10 -32.00
CA GLY A 554 -35.95 9.50 -32.40
C GLY A 554 -35.82 8.38 -33.45
N THR A 555 -34.79 8.43 -34.29
CA THR A 555 -34.56 7.43 -35.35
C THR A 555 -33.90 6.14 -34.82
N LEU A 556 -33.07 6.25 -33.78
CA LEU A 556 -32.47 5.09 -33.10
C LEU A 556 -33.46 4.44 -32.09
N TYR A 557 -34.27 5.26 -31.41
CA TYR A 557 -35.37 4.82 -30.54
C TYR A 557 -36.31 3.81 -31.23
N SER A 558 -36.71 4.12 -32.47
CA SER A 558 -37.58 3.28 -33.29
C SER A 558 -36.98 1.90 -33.64
N TRP A 559 -35.66 1.81 -33.78
CA TRP A 559 -34.97 0.58 -34.18
C TRP A 559 -34.77 -0.39 -33.02
N ILE A 560 -34.30 0.10 -31.87
CA ILE A 560 -33.93 -0.74 -30.72
C ILE A 560 -35.18 -1.41 -30.11
N ASN A 561 -36.29 -0.69 -30.02
CA ASN A 561 -37.58 -1.19 -29.52
C ASN A 561 -38.21 -2.30 -30.40
N SER A 562 -37.62 -2.60 -31.58
CA SER A 562 -38.14 -3.61 -32.52
C SER A 562 -37.32 -4.90 -32.59
N SER A 563 -36.18 -4.99 -31.90
CA SER A 563 -35.10 -5.94 -32.27
C SER A 563 -34.89 -7.16 -31.36
N LEU A 564 -35.40 -7.23 -30.12
CA LEU A 564 -35.13 -8.37 -29.20
C LEU A 564 -36.33 -8.77 -28.29
N PRO A 565 -36.38 -10.02 -27.76
CA PRO A 565 -37.56 -10.57 -27.09
C PRO A 565 -37.50 -10.55 -25.56
N ASP A 566 -38.68 -10.45 -24.92
CA ASP A 566 -38.86 -10.26 -23.48
C ASP A 566 -38.24 -11.34 -22.56
N GLY A 567 -37.59 -10.90 -21.48
CA GLY A 567 -37.48 -11.66 -20.22
C GLY A 567 -36.41 -12.76 -20.13
N THR A 568 -35.16 -12.50 -20.54
CA THR A 568 -34.07 -13.51 -20.51
C THR A 568 -32.69 -13.09 -19.97
N MET A 569 -32.35 -11.79 -19.88
CA MET A 569 -31.01 -11.32 -19.47
C MET A 569 -31.08 -10.06 -18.57
N LEU A 570 -30.08 -9.88 -17.70
CA LEU A 570 -29.88 -8.68 -16.87
C LEU A 570 -28.47 -8.10 -17.12
N LEU A 571 -28.36 -6.78 -17.25
CA LEU A 571 -27.07 -6.10 -17.31
C LEU A 571 -26.64 -5.70 -15.89
N LEU A 572 -25.38 -5.99 -15.51
CA LEU A 572 -24.86 -5.66 -14.17
C LEU A 572 -24.01 -4.39 -14.13
N SER A 573 -23.32 -4.05 -15.23
CA SER A 573 -22.56 -2.81 -15.39
C SER A 573 -22.18 -2.57 -16.85
N LEU A 574 -21.91 -1.30 -17.20
CA LEU A 574 -21.55 -0.84 -18.54
C LEU A 574 -20.51 0.29 -18.44
N GLN A 575 -19.40 0.17 -19.18
CA GLN A 575 -18.32 1.16 -19.20
C GLN A 575 -17.86 1.45 -20.64
N LEU A 576 -18.02 2.70 -21.07
CA LEU A 576 -17.43 3.24 -22.30
C LEU A 576 -15.98 3.66 -22.05
N LEU A 577 -15.09 3.40 -23.03
CA LEU A 577 -13.71 3.89 -23.03
C LEU A 577 -13.56 4.98 -24.10
N HIS A 578 -13.18 6.20 -23.71
CA HIS A 578 -13.02 7.35 -24.62
C HIS A 578 -11.55 7.64 -25.01
N ARG A 579 -11.35 8.62 -25.91
CA ARG A 579 -10.37 8.62 -27.03
C ARG A 579 -9.04 9.37 -26.77
N ARG A 580 -7.93 9.02 -27.50
CA ARG A 580 -6.70 9.86 -27.79
C ARG A 580 -6.58 10.22 -29.29
N HIS A 581 -6.21 11.47 -29.59
CA HIS A 581 -5.73 11.97 -30.90
C HIS A 581 -4.27 11.58 -31.13
N PRO A 582 -3.86 11.43 -32.40
CA PRO A 582 -2.50 11.67 -32.86
C PRO A 582 -2.30 13.08 -33.43
N HIS A 583 -1.06 13.58 -33.46
CA HIS A 583 -0.69 14.83 -34.12
C HIS A 583 -0.74 14.76 -35.66
N LEU A 584 -0.84 15.95 -36.28
CA LEU A 584 -0.94 16.25 -37.72
C LEU A 584 0.24 15.77 -38.59
N LEU A 585 -0.05 15.41 -39.85
CA LEU A 585 0.76 15.65 -41.07
C LEU A 585 -0.18 15.74 -42.31
N PRO A 586 0.26 16.24 -43.49
CA PRO A 586 -0.42 17.38 -44.13
C PRO A 586 -1.36 17.06 -45.30
N HIS A 587 -2.07 18.11 -45.74
CA HIS A 587 -2.94 18.23 -46.92
C HIS A 587 -2.53 17.37 -48.14
N ASP A 588 -3.41 16.47 -48.57
CA ASP A 588 -4.28 16.68 -49.75
C ASP A 588 -5.27 15.51 -49.96
N ALA A 589 -6.30 15.75 -50.80
CA ALA A 589 -7.29 14.81 -51.37
C ALA A 589 -8.61 14.46 -50.62
N VAL A 590 -9.69 15.06 -51.13
CA VAL A 590 -11.04 14.52 -51.44
C VAL A 590 -11.88 13.78 -50.36
N LEU A 591 -13.08 14.33 -50.15
CA LEU A 591 -14.31 13.78 -49.50
C LEU A 591 -14.42 12.23 -49.40
N HIS A 592 -14.27 11.68 -48.19
CA HIS A 592 -14.83 10.38 -47.78
C HIS A 592 -15.29 10.41 -46.32
N SER A 593 -16.17 9.48 -45.94
CA SER A 593 -16.91 9.42 -44.66
C SER A 593 -16.03 9.25 -43.42
N ASP A 594 -16.33 10.00 -42.35
CA ASP A 594 -15.64 9.87 -41.06
C ASP A 594 -16.07 8.63 -40.26
N VAL A 595 -15.08 7.94 -39.68
CA VAL A 595 -15.25 6.68 -38.95
C VAL A 595 -14.72 6.81 -37.52
N SER A 596 -15.58 6.52 -36.53
CA SER A 596 -15.23 6.54 -35.11
C SER A 596 -15.32 5.15 -34.50
N ARG A 597 -14.16 4.55 -34.16
CA ARG A 597 -14.05 3.29 -33.41
C ARG A 597 -14.10 3.55 -31.90
N VAL A 598 -15.00 2.86 -31.19
CA VAL A 598 -15.24 2.96 -29.75
C VAL A 598 -15.10 1.58 -29.10
N ARG A 599 -14.50 1.52 -27.90
CA ARG A 599 -14.35 0.28 -27.12
C ARG A 599 -15.24 0.33 -25.87
N CYS A 600 -15.90 -0.78 -25.57
CA CYS A 600 -16.85 -0.91 -24.48
C CYS A 600 -16.63 -2.20 -23.69
N MET A 601 -16.87 -2.18 -22.39
CA MET A 601 -16.96 -3.38 -21.55
C MET A 601 -18.28 -3.39 -20.79
N PHE A 602 -18.93 -4.55 -20.70
CA PHE A 602 -20.15 -4.72 -19.92
C PHE A 602 -20.32 -6.13 -19.37
N GLN A 603 -21.19 -6.27 -18.38
CA GLN A 603 -21.45 -7.53 -17.70
C GLN A 603 -22.89 -7.97 -17.93
N VAL A 604 -23.07 -9.21 -18.41
CA VAL A 604 -24.40 -9.81 -18.66
C VAL A 604 -24.61 -10.98 -17.71
N GLN A 605 -25.59 -10.85 -16.81
CA GLN A 605 -26.14 -11.96 -16.07
C GLN A 605 -27.23 -12.63 -16.91
N ILE A 606 -27.00 -13.88 -17.29
CA ILE A 606 -27.93 -14.66 -18.09
C ILE A 606 -28.92 -15.35 -17.14
N LEU A 607 -30.20 -14.94 -17.17
CA LEU A 607 -31.22 -15.49 -16.27
C LEU A 607 -31.70 -16.90 -16.69
N LYS A 608 -31.50 -17.28 -17.96
CA LYS A 608 -31.79 -18.62 -18.50
C LYS A 608 -30.57 -19.12 -19.27
N ALA A 609 -29.72 -19.92 -18.62
CA ALA A 609 -28.51 -20.45 -19.25
C ALA A 609 -28.85 -21.51 -20.33
N PRO A 610 -28.32 -21.39 -21.57
CA PRO A 610 -28.31 -22.49 -22.55
C PRO A 610 -27.51 -23.71 -22.07
N ALA A 611 -27.63 -24.82 -22.80
CA ALA A 611 -27.01 -26.09 -22.42
C ALA A 611 -25.50 -26.17 -22.72
N ASP A 612 -24.97 -25.29 -23.58
CA ASP A 612 -23.57 -25.27 -24.01
C ASP A 612 -22.93 -23.88 -23.86
N ILE A 613 -21.66 -23.88 -23.45
CA ILE A 613 -20.79 -22.73 -23.28
C ILE A 613 -20.51 -22.08 -24.65
N GLN A 614 -20.22 -22.90 -25.67
CA GLN A 614 -19.99 -22.38 -27.02
C GLN A 614 -21.27 -21.79 -27.59
N GLU A 615 -22.41 -22.46 -27.43
CA GLU A 615 -23.72 -21.95 -27.87
C GLU A 615 -24.08 -20.63 -27.19
N THR A 616 -23.82 -20.47 -25.89
CA THR A 616 -24.10 -19.23 -25.15
C THR A 616 -23.18 -18.08 -25.58
N GLU A 617 -21.87 -18.34 -25.69
CA GLU A 617 -20.93 -17.36 -26.22
C GLU A 617 -21.21 -17.00 -27.67
N GLN A 618 -21.64 -17.98 -28.48
CA GLN A 618 -21.96 -17.79 -29.88
C GLN A 618 -23.27 -17.01 -30.04
N GLN A 619 -24.32 -17.26 -29.26
CA GLN A 619 -25.53 -16.45 -29.24
C GLN A 619 -25.23 -14.99 -28.90
N ILE A 620 -24.41 -14.72 -27.88
CA ILE A 620 -23.98 -13.35 -27.55
C ILE A 620 -23.16 -12.73 -28.70
N LYS A 621 -22.29 -13.52 -29.34
CA LYS A 621 -21.50 -13.06 -30.50
C LYS A 621 -22.37 -12.78 -31.73
N ASP A 622 -23.33 -13.64 -32.03
CA ASP A 622 -24.21 -13.57 -33.21
C ASP A 622 -25.17 -12.39 -33.10
N LEU A 623 -25.80 -12.19 -31.92
CA LEU A 623 -26.67 -11.06 -31.63
C LEU A 623 -25.96 -9.71 -31.77
N LEU A 624 -24.66 -9.66 -31.45
CA LEU A 624 -23.86 -8.44 -31.51
C LEU A 624 -23.16 -8.25 -32.86
N GLN A 625 -22.98 -9.30 -33.66
CA GLN A 625 -22.34 -9.23 -34.99
C GLN A 625 -23.25 -8.71 -36.11
N VAL A 626 -24.56 -8.59 -35.90
CA VAL A 626 -25.48 -8.03 -36.90
C VAL A 626 -25.20 -6.53 -37.07
N PRO A 627 -24.76 -6.06 -38.27
CA PRO A 627 -24.45 -4.66 -38.48
C PRO A 627 -25.74 -3.83 -38.57
N PHE A 628 -25.77 -2.70 -37.87
CA PHE A 628 -26.86 -1.73 -37.96
C PHE A 628 -26.58 -0.69 -39.04
N ASN A 629 -27.62 -0.25 -39.73
CA ASN A 629 -27.59 0.88 -40.66
C ASN A 629 -29.00 1.49 -40.77
N ASN A 630 -29.15 2.78 -40.46
CA ASN A 630 -30.40 3.54 -40.66
C ASN A 630 -30.29 4.66 -41.70
N GLY A 631 -29.19 4.69 -42.48
CA GLY A 631 -28.97 5.67 -43.55
C GLY A 631 -28.25 6.95 -43.12
N THR A 632 -28.29 7.33 -41.84
CA THR A 632 -27.47 8.42 -41.28
C THR A 632 -26.25 7.90 -40.51
N VAL A 633 -26.41 6.74 -39.85
CA VAL A 633 -25.38 6.06 -39.09
C VAL A 633 -25.35 4.58 -39.45
N SER A 634 -24.14 4.02 -39.59
CA SER A 634 -23.93 2.57 -39.52
C SER A 634 -23.06 2.19 -38.34
N ILE A 635 -23.32 1.01 -37.77
CA ILE A 635 -22.58 0.46 -36.62
C ILE A 635 -22.19 -0.99 -36.95
N ALA A 636 -20.89 -1.29 -36.86
CA ALA A 636 -20.36 -2.63 -37.05
C ALA A 636 -19.45 -3.01 -35.86
N THR A 637 -19.66 -4.19 -35.27
CA THR A 637 -18.78 -4.69 -34.18
C THR A 637 -17.51 -5.32 -34.72
N GLU A 638 -16.38 -5.05 -34.07
CA GLU A 638 -15.09 -5.67 -34.35
C GLU A 638 -14.57 -6.35 -33.05
N GLY A 639 -14.21 -7.64 -33.11
CA GLY A 639 -13.45 -8.31 -32.04
C GLY A 639 -14.15 -8.46 -30.67
N ILE A 640 -15.19 -9.28 -30.61
CA ILE A 640 -15.90 -9.65 -29.38
C ILE A 640 -15.05 -10.60 -28.52
N GLN A 641 -14.83 -10.28 -27.24
CA GLN A 641 -14.17 -11.17 -26.26
C GLN A 641 -15.08 -11.42 -25.06
N ILE A 642 -15.22 -12.69 -24.67
CA ILE A 642 -16.05 -13.11 -23.51
C ILE A 642 -15.14 -13.76 -22.45
N ARG A 643 -15.39 -13.51 -21.17
CA ARG A 643 -14.66 -14.03 -20.01
C ARG A 643 -15.63 -14.46 -18.89
N ARG A 644 -15.16 -15.15 -17.85
CA ARG A 644 -15.95 -15.55 -16.66
C ARG A 644 -15.50 -14.72 -15.44
N ILE A 645 -16.42 -14.29 -14.57
CA ILE A 645 -16.13 -13.63 -13.30
C ILE A 645 -16.62 -14.51 -12.14
N LEU A 646 -15.76 -14.80 -11.16
CA LEU A 646 -16.15 -15.39 -9.87
C LEU A 646 -15.20 -15.00 -8.73
N THR A 647 -15.81 -14.78 -7.57
CA THR A 647 -15.24 -14.67 -6.21
C THR A 647 -14.23 -13.54 -5.93
N SER A 648 -14.47 -12.79 -4.84
CA SER A 648 -13.43 -11.94 -4.26
C SER A 648 -12.30 -12.81 -3.70
N TYR A 649 -11.07 -12.40 -3.95
CA TYR A 649 -9.87 -13.10 -3.50
C TYR A 649 -9.74 -13.04 -1.97
N ALA A 650 -8.98 -13.99 -1.39
CA ALA A 650 -8.62 -13.91 0.01
C ALA A 650 -7.70 -12.69 0.20
N GLU A 651 -8.08 -11.79 1.09
CA GLU A 651 -7.37 -10.53 1.30
C GLU A 651 -6.83 -10.47 2.73
N SER A 652 -5.53 -10.25 2.87
CA SER A 652 -4.92 -9.92 4.16
C SER A 652 -4.82 -8.41 4.25
N MET A 653 -5.38 -7.83 5.31
CA MET A 653 -5.46 -6.40 5.52
C MET A 653 -4.90 -6.06 6.91
N THR A 654 -3.95 -5.13 6.97
CA THR A 654 -3.32 -4.69 8.23
C THR A 654 -3.99 -3.41 8.70
N THR A 655 -4.34 -3.31 9.98
CA THR A 655 -4.95 -2.10 10.57
C THR A 655 -4.42 -1.84 11.97
N ARG A 656 -4.72 -0.66 12.53
CA ARG A 656 -4.48 -0.36 13.96
C ARG A 656 -5.15 -1.33 14.93
N LYS A 657 -6.17 -2.09 14.49
CA LYS A 657 -6.88 -3.10 15.29
C LYS A 657 -6.38 -4.53 15.03
N GLY A 658 -5.34 -4.69 14.21
CA GLY A 658 -4.68 -5.95 13.90
C GLY A 658 -4.72 -6.35 12.41
N VAL A 659 -4.18 -7.54 12.14
CA VAL A 659 -4.19 -8.17 10.80
C VAL A 659 -5.45 -9.03 10.68
N PHE A 660 -6.24 -8.78 9.63
CA PHE A 660 -7.46 -9.53 9.32
C PHE A 660 -7.29 -10.27 7.98
N ASN A 661 -7.39 -11.60 8.02
CA ASN A 661 -7.23 -12.47 6.85
C ASN A 661 -8.60 -12.91 6.34
N TRP A 662 -9.19 -12.13 5.46
CA TRP A 662 -10.55 -12.31 4.96
C TRP A 662 -10.63 -13.52 4.02
N PRO A 663 -11.48 -14.53 4.29
CA PRO A 663 -11.60 -15.73 3.48
C PRO A 663 -12.36 -15.43 2.18
N VAL A 664 -12.04 -16.14 1.09
CA VAL A 664 -12.77 -16.03 -0.19
C VAL A 664 -14.27 -16.13 0.05
N THR A 665 -14.99 -15.08 -0.34
CA THR A 665 -16.41 -14.90 -0.04
C THR A 665 -17.15 -14.54 -1.32
N SER A 666 -18.32 -15.15 -1.51
CA SER A 666 -19.19 -14.91 -2.65
C SER A 666 -19.70 -13.47 -2.67
N ALA A 667 -19.84 -12.89 -3.85
CA ALA A 667 -20.38 -11.54 -4.00
C ALA A 667 -21.77 -11.41 -3.37
N GLY A 668 -22.01 -10.31 -2.64
CA GLY A 668 -23.21 -10.07 -1.84
C GLY A 668 -23.23 -10.75 -0.46
N LYS A 669 -22.20 -11.52 -0.06
CA LYS A 669 -22.08 -12.12 1.28
C LYS A 669 -21.04 -11.38 2.13
N SER A 670 -21.20 -11.46 3.45
CA SER A 670 -20.23 -10.94 4.42
C SER A 670 -19.45 -12.06 5.07
N ALA A 671 -18.15 -11.84 5.25
CA ALA A 671 -17.30 -12.64 6.12
C ALA A 671 -17.25 -12.04 7.53
N ILE A 672 -17.03 -12.91 8.52
CA ILE A 672 -16.95 -12.56 9.94
C ILE A 672 -15.69 -13.23 10.50
N LEU A 673 -14.90 -12.49 11.28
CA LEU A 673 -13.67 -12.95 11.91
C LEU A 673 -13.61 -12.50 13.39
N PRO A 674 -12.98 -13.27 14.30
CA PRO A 674 -12.77 -12.82 15.67
C PRO A 674 -11.73 -11.67 15.73
N CYS A 675 -11.89 -10.74 16.67
CA CYS A 675 -10.98 -9.63 16.87
C CYS A 675 -9.65 -10.09 17.51
N PRO A 676 -8.46 -9.71 16.99
CA PRO A 676 -7.16 -10.22 17.47
C PRO A 676 -6.84 -9.98 18.97
N LYS A 677 -7.19 -8.81 19.51
CA LYS A 677 -6.94 -8.44 20.93
C LYS A 677 -8.09 -8.82 21.88
N ASN A 678 -9.27 -9.13 21.34
CA ASN A 678 -10.48 -9.44 22.10
C ASN A 678 -11.37 -10.48 21.37
N PRO A 679 -11.00 -11.79 21.38
CA PRO A 679 -11.60 -12.82 20.53
C PRO A 679 -13.11 -13.05 20.70
N GLU A 680 -13.68 -12.65 21.83
CA GLU A 680 -15.13 -12.71 22.12
C GLU A 680 -15.97 -11.73 21.26
N ARG A 681 -15.30 -10.81 20.54
CA ARG A 681 -15.94 -9.85 19.63
C ARG A 681 -15.52 -10.11 18.19
N HIS A 682 -16.35 -9.66 17.27
CA HIS A 682 -16.24 -9.99 15.85
C HIS A 682 -16.07 -8.75 14.98
N ALA A 683 -15.16 -8.85 14.01
CA ALA A 683 -15.07 -8.00 12.84
C ALA A 683 -15.93 -8.57 11.71
N SER A 684 -16.51 -7.71 10.86
CA SER A 684 -17.21 -8.14 9.65
C SER A 684 -16.79 -7.35 8.42
N ARG A 685 -16.89 -7.95 7.23
CA ARG A 685 -16.58 -7.28 5.96
C ARG A 685 -17.43 -7.87 4.85
N GLN A 686 -17.97 -7.03 3.97
CA GLN A 686 -18.85 -7.47 2.90
C GLN A 686 -18.07 -7.64 1.59
N CYS A 687 -18.32 -8.72 0.87
CA CYS A 687 -17.89 -8.86 -0.52
C CYS A 687 -18.92 -8.15 -1.41
N THR A 688 -18.57 -6.96 -1.90
CA THR A 688 -19.47 -6.14 -2.73
C THR A 688 -19.41 -6.57 -4.19
N LEU A 689 -20.57 -6.61 -4.85
CA LEU A 689 -20.70 -6.85 -6.28
C LEU A 689 -20.64 -5.50 -7.02
N SER A 690 -19.69 -5.36 -7.95
CA SER A 690 -19.54 -4.21 -8.84
C SER A 690 -18.80 -4.68 -10.12
N ILE A 691 -18.22 -3.76 -10.89
CA ILE A 691 -17.43 -4.04 -12.12
C ILE A 691 -16.34 -5.10 -11.88
N SER A 692 -15.82 -5.20 -10.65
CA SER A 692 -15.14 -6.38 -10.13
C SER A 692 -15.63 -6.71 -8.71
N THR A 693 -15.57 -7.99 -8.34
CA THR A 693 -15.80 -8.42 -6.95
C THR A 693 -14.65 -7.93 -6.08
N HIS A 694 -14.96 -7.05 -5.13
CA HIS A 694 -14.00 -6.48 -4.19
C HIS A 694 -14.56 -6.55 -2.77
N TRP A 695 -13.72 -6.25 -1.79
CA TRP A 695 -14.15 -6.14 -0.41
C TRP A 695 -14.55 -4.70 -0.08
N SER A 696 -15.69 -4.54 0.61
CA SER A 696 -16.06 -3.27 1.25
C SER A 696 -15.03 -2.86 2.30
N ARG A 697 -15.14 -1.64 2.83
CA ARG A 697 -14.49 -1.34 4.12
C ARG A 697 -15.01 -2.32 5.20
N PRO A 698 -14.13 -2.81 6.10
CA PRO A 698 -14.53 -3.66 7.21
C PRO A 698 -15.22 -2.86 8.32
N ASP A 699 -16.22 -3.45 8.94
CA ASP A 699 -16.69 -3.06 10.26
C ASP A 699 -15.75 -3.70 11.31
N LEU A 700 -15.02 -2.84 12.01
CA LEU A 700 -14.10 -3.20 13.08
C LEU A 700 -14.48 -2.54 14.41
N ASP A 701 -15.68 -1.96 14.55
CA ASP A 701 -16.04 -1.11 15.71
C ASP A 701 -15.95 -1.87 17.04
N GLN A 702 -16.27 -3.16 17.00
CA GLN A 702 -16.21 -4.05 18.15
C GLN A 702 -14.78 -4.47 18.56
N CYS A 703 -13.78 -4.30 17.69
CA CYS A 703 -12.39 -4.68 17.98
C CYS A 703 -11.62 -3.56 18.69
N SER A 704 -10.76 -3.94 19.66
CA SER A 704 -9.86 -3.01 20.34
C SER A 704 -8.60 -2.71 19.51
N LEU A 705 -7.97 -1.56 19.77
CA LEU A 705 -6.73 -1.14 19.11
C LEU A 705 -5.56 -2.04 19.56
N LEU A 706 -4.72 -2.47 18.63
CA LEU A 706 -3.41 -3.07 18.89
C LEU A 706 -2.28 -2.04 18.80
N VAL A 707 -2.47 -0.99 17.99
CA VAL A 707 -1.50 0.09 17.77
C VAL A 707 -2.07 1.37 18.37
N GLU A 708 -1.75 1.63 19.64
CA GLU A 708 -2.24 2.78 20.41
C GLU A 708 -1.19 3.90 20.47
N THR A 709 0.09 3.55 20.40
CA THR A 709 1.26 4.43 20.56
C THR A 709 2.30 4.20 19.46
N ILE A 710 3.28 5.11 19.33
CA ILE A 710 4.36 4.99 18.33
C ILE A 710 5.22 3.72 18.54
N PRO A 711 5.63 3.34 19.77
CA PRO A 711 6.36 2.09 20.00
C PRO A 711 5.64 0.82 19.51
N ASP A 712 4.30 0.79 19.47
CA ASP A 712 3.56 -0.37 18.97
C ASP A 712 3.81 -0.63 17.47
N LEU A 713 4.26 0.38 16.72
CA LEU A 713 4.64 0.24 15.30
C LEU A 713 5.81 -0.72 15.10
N ASP A 714 6.71 -0.88 16.09
CA ASP A 714 7.89 -1.75 15.95
C ASP A 714 7.48 -3.20 15.64
N HIS A 715 6.35 -3.65 16.17
CA HIS A 715 5.80 -4.99 15.97
C HIS A 715 5.09 -5.17 14.61
N ILE A 716 4.91 -4.11 13.82
CA ILE A 716 4.31 -4.17 12.49
C ILE A 716 5.42 -4.38 11.45
N HIS A 717 5.34 -5.46 10.68
CA HIS A 717 6.22 -5.69 9.54
C HIS A 717 5.64 -5.03 8.27
N VAL A 718 6.47 -4.19 7.64
CA VAL A 718 6.13 -3.53 6.38
C VAL A 718 6.30 -4.52 5.21
N THR A 719 5.34 -4.49 4.30
CA THR A 719 5.28 -5.30 3.08
C THR A 719 4.82 -4.42 1.92
N SER A 720 4.97 -4.88 0.68
CA SER A 720 4.51 -4.12 -0.50
C SER A 720 2.97 -4.06 -0.66
N GLY A 721 2.21 -4.65 0.26
CA GLY A 721 0.74 -4.65 0.25
C GLY A 721 0.10 -4.22 1.58
N ASN A 722 0.86 -3.58 2.47
CA ASN A 722 0.33 -2.86 3.64
C ASN A 722 1.05 -1.52 3.87
N ALA A 723 1.66 -0.97 2.81
CA ALA A 723 2.55 0.19 2.89
C ALA A 723 1.76 1.49 3.13
N ASP A 724 0.69 1.69 2.38
CA ASP A 724 -0.22 2.83 2.49
C ASP A 724 -0.89 2.85 3.87
N GLU A 725 -1.35 1.70 4.38
CA GLU A 725 -1.94 1.59 5.72
C GLU A 725 -0.91 1.87 6.84
N VAL A 726 0.36 1.51 6.66
CA VAL A 726 1.42 1.86 7.63
C VAL A 726 1.68 3.36 7.65
N VAL A 727 1.61 4.04 6.50
CA VAL A 727 1.72 5.50 6.40
C VAL A 727 0.52 6.17 7.08
N GLU A 728 -0.72 5.74 6.80
CA GLU A 728 -1.94 6.23 7.44
C GLU A 728 -1.92 5.99 8.97
N MET A 729 -1.37 4.86 9.43
CA MET A 729 -1.18 4.59 10.87
C MET A 729 -0.21 5.58 11.53
N ILE A 730 0.88 5.95 10.85
CA ILE A 730 1.84 6.95 11.35
C ILE A 730 1.19 8.33 11.39
N GLU A 731 0.50 8.74 10.32
CA GLU A 731 -0.21 10.03 10.23
C GLU A 731 -1.15 10.26 11.42
N VAL A 732 -2.02 9.29 11.71
CA VAL A 732 -2.95 9.40 12.84
C VAL A 732 -2.23 9.42 14.20
N LEU A 733 -1.08 8.75 14.35
CA LEU A 733 -0.28 8.81 15.58
C LEU A 733 0.46 10.14 15.76
N LEU A 734 0.89 10.77 14.67
CA LEU A 734 1.57 12.08 14.68
C LEU A 734 0.59 13.26 14.84
N SER A 735 -0.63 13.14 14.32
CA SER A 735 -1.66 14.20 14.37
C SER A 735 -1.95 14.82 15.74
N ASN A 736 -1.59 14.13 16.84
CA ASN A 736 -1.80 14.57 18.22
C ASN A 736 -0.49 14.87 18.98
N GLN A 737 0.67 14.95 18.30
CA GLN A 737 1.99 15.11 18.94
C GLN A 737 2.79 16.28 18.36
N SER A 738 3.02 17.33 19.16
CA SER A 738 3.87 18.47 18.77
C SER A 738 5.38 18.23 18.97
N THR A 739 5.75 17.28 19.84
CA THR A 739 7.14 16.91 20.16
C THR A 739 7.29 15.40 20.19
N LEU A 740 8.23 14.86 19.41
CA LEU A 740 8.54 13.44 19.36
C LEU A 740 9.81 13.14 20.18
N SER A 741 9.83 12.01 20.91
CA SER A 741 11.06 11.57 21.57
C SER A 741 12.07 11.00 20.56
N TYR A 742 13.34 10.86 20.98
CA TYR A 742 14.37 10.24 20.15
C TYR A 742 14.00 8.81 19.71
N SER A 743 13.34 8.03 20.58
CA SER A 743 12.85 6.68 20.25
C SER A 743 11.67 6.70 19.27
N ASP A 744 10.76 7.66 19.41
CA ASP A 744 9.61 7.79 18.52
C ASP A 744 10.05 8.21 17.11
N LEU A 745 10.93 9.21 17.00
CA LEU A 745 11.58 9.60 15.75
C LEU A 745 12.32 8.44 15.10
N LEU A 746 13.09 7.66 15.87
CA LEU A 746 13.81 6.50 15.35
C LEU A 746 12.85 5.44 14.80
N THR A 747 11.77 5.15 15.53
CA THR A 747 10.74 4.19 15.12
C THR A 747 10.05 4.64 13.84
N VAL A 748 9.51 5.86 13.81
CA VAL A 748 8.82 6.43 12.64
C VAL A 748 9.74 6.47 11.42
N LEU A 749 10.94 7.05 11.54
CA LEU A 749 11.86 7.16 10.40
C LEU A 749 12.35 5.81 9.88
N ASN A 750 12.49 4.79 10.75
CA ASN A 750 12.79 3.43 10.29
C ASN A 750 11.60 2.82 9.53
N LYS A 751 10.35 3.01 9.98
CA LYS A 751 9.17 2.50 9.26
C LYS A 751 8.96 3.20 7.92
N LEU A 752 9.14 4.53 7.84
CA LEU A 752 9.10 5.26 6.57
C LEU A 752 10.20 4.79 5.60
N LYS A 753 11.40 4.53 6.12
CA LYS A 753 12.49 3.94 5.34
C LYS A 753 12.15 2.52 4.87
N ASP A 754 11.53 1.68 5.69
CA ASP A 754 11.11 0.34 5.29
C ASP A 754 10.02 0.39 4.19
N VAL A 755 9.06 1.32 4.30
CA VAL A 755 8.05 1.59 3.27
C VAL A 755 8.71 1.91 1.93
N VAL A 756 9.62 2.88 1.88
CA VAL A 756 10.30 3.29 0.63
C VAL A 756 11.16 2.17 0.03
N ASN A 757 11.77 1.30 0.85
CA ASN A 757 12.63 0.22 0.36
C ASN A 757 11.87 -1.04 -0.10
N ILE A 758 10.64 -1.27 0.39
CA ILE A 758 9.89 -2.52 0.18
C ILE A 758 8.73 -2.36 -0.80
N SER A 759 8.10 -1.18 -0.83
CA SER A 759 6.92 -0.89 -1.67
C SER A 759 7.30 -0.37 -3.06
N VAL A 760 6.32 -0.32 -3.97
CA VAL A 760 6.44 0.44 -5.22
C VAL A 760 5.92 1.84 -4.93
N VAL A 761 6.81 2.82 -4.91
CA VAL A 761 6.46 4.21 -4.57
C VAL A 761 5.68 4.84 -5.73
N THR A 762 4.36 4.92 -5.58
CA THR A 762 3.46 5.66 -6.48
C THR A 762 3.52 7.16 -6.18
N LYS A 763 2.97 8.00 -7.06
CA LYS A 763 2.87 9.45 -6.85
C LYS A 763 2.09 9.80 -5.57
N ASP A 764 1.01 9.08 -5.28
CA ASP A 764 0.15 9.32 -4.11
C ASP A 764 0.85 8.89 -2.80
N LEU A 765 1.46 7.70 -2.77
CA LEU A 765 2.26 7.24 -1.63
C LEU A 765 3.48 8.15 -1.41
N ALA A 766 4.13 8.62 -2.48
CA ALA A 766 5.22 9.59 -2.39
C ALA A 766 4.76 10.92 -1.79
N GLN A 767 3.58 11.43 -2.17
CA GLN A 767 3.01 12.65 -1.60
C GLN A 767 2.73 12.49 -0.10
N ALA A 768 2.08 11.40 0.31
CA ALA A 768 1.82 11.12 1.73
C ALA A 768 3.12 11.00 2.56
N LEU A 769 4.16 10.36 2.02
CA LEU A 769 5.49 10.31 2.65
C LEU A 769 6.16 11.68 2.75
N VAL A 770 5.97 12.57 1.76
CA VAL A 770 6.49 13.94 1.77
C VAL A 770 5.73 14.82 2.78
N ASP A 771 4.40 14.69 2.88
CA ASP A 771 3.59 15.39 3.89
C ASP A 771 4.02 14.95 5.31
N LEU A 772 4.14 13.64 5.59
CA LEU A 772 4.65 13.15 6.90
C LEU A 772 6.05 13.66 7.26
N ILE A 773 6.95 13.79 6.27
CA ILE A 773 8.28 14.35 6.51
C ILE A 773 8.18 15.87 6.79
N SER A 774 7.23 16.57 6.18
CA SER A 774 6.92 17.98 6.51
C SER A 774 6.45 18.12 7.96
N ASP A 775 5.52 17.28 8.40
CA ASP A 775 5.03 17.29 9.79
C ASP A 775 6.17 17.05 10.80
N ILE A 776 7.07 16.11 10.49
CA ILE A 776 8.28 15.87 11.31
C ILE A 776 9.20 17.10 11.32
N LEU A 777 9.39 17.77 10.18
CA LEU A 777 10.20 19.00 10.05
C LEU A 777 9.60 20.21 10.78
N GLU A 778 8.28 20.23 10.94
CA GLU A 778 7.51 21.29 11.62
C GLU A 778 7.35 21.04 13.12
N SER A 779 7.59 19.81 13.58
CA SER A 779 7.59 19.46 15.01
C SER A 779 8.69 20.18 15.82
N ASP A 780 8.46 20.41 17.10
CA ASP A 780 9.40 21.00 18.06
C ASP A 780 10.56 20.04 18.47
N SER A 781 10.80 18.98 17.70
CA SER A 781 11.69 17.86 18.03
C SER A 781 13.16 18.12 17.65
N ASP A 782 14.13 17.44 18.30
CA ASP A 782 15.55 17.53 17.88
C ASP A 782 15.85 16.60 16.70
N LEU A 783 15.80 17.17 15.49
CA LEU A 783 16.04 16.47 14.23
C LEU A 783 17.53 16.38 13.83
N LEU A 784 18.44 17.02 14.56
CA LEU A 784 19.87 17.06 14.20
C LEU A 784 20.54 15.67 14.15
N PRO A 785 20.25 14.70 15.05
CA PRO A 785 20.76 13.34 14.93
C PRO A 785 20.27 12.61 13.68
N PHE A 786 19.08 12.98 13.19
CA PHE A 786 18.34 12.29 12.14
C PHE A 786 18.48 12.93 10.75
N THR A 787 19.19 14.06 10.62
CA THR A 787 19.33 14.82 9.37
C THR A 787 19.71 13.95 8.16
N ASN A 788 20.75 13.10 8.27
CA ASN A 788 21.15 12.22 7.16
C ASN A 788 20.08 11.16 6.85
N THR A 789 19.33 10.69 7.85
CA THR A 789 18.26 9.70 7.66
C THR A 789 17.10 10.33 6.89
N ILE A 790 16.67 11.54 7.27
CA ILE A 790 15.61 12.29 6.59
C ILE A 790 16.02 12.59 5.14
N LEU A 791 17.23 13.14 4.92
CA LEU A 791 17.73 13.42 3.57
C LEU A 791 17.76 12.16 2.69
N ASN A 792 18.32 11.04 3.19
CA ASN A 792 18.36 9.78 2.45
C ASN A 792 16.95 9.23 2.14
N ILE A 793 15.96 9.40 3.02
CA ILE A 793 14.57 9.00 2.75
C ILE A 793 13.99 9.89 1.63
N THR A 794 14.14 11.21 1.72
CA THR A 794 13.62 12.14 0.68
C THR A 794 14.26 11.94 -0.69
N GLU A 795 15.54 11.54 -0.74
CA GLU A 795 16.23 11.16 -1.97
C GLU A 795 15.71 9.81 -2.50
N SER A 796 15.58 8.81 -1.63
CA SER A 796 15.05 7.49 -2.01
C SER A 796 13.61 7.55 -2.52
N ILE A 797 12.77 8.46 -2.00
CA ILE A 797 11.41 8.71 -2.53
C ILE A 797 11.47 9.15 -3.99
N GLY A 798 12.29 10.16 -4.32
CA GLY A 798 12.41 10.66 -5.70
C GLY A 798 13.01 9.64 -6.67
N ASP A 799 14.00 8.86 -6.22
CA ASP A 799 14.64 7.82 -7.03
C ASP A 799 13.72 6.62 -7.32
N THR A 800 12.93 6.19 -6.33
CA THR A 800 12.05 5.03 -6.46
C THR A 800 10.68 5.35 -7.04
N MET A 801 10.27 6.63 -7.05
CA MET A 801 8.95 7.05 -7.54
C MET A 801 8.71 6.64 -9.00
N VAL A 802 7.62 5.91 -9.23
CA VAL A 802 7.16 5.53 -10.57
C VAL A 802 6.11 6.54 -11.03
N SER A 803 6.36 7.18 -12.18
CA SER A 803 5.42 8.10 -12.82
C SER A 803 5.38 7.89 -14.33
N ASN A 804 4.23 8.20 -14.93
CA ASN A 804 4.02 8.22 -16.38
C ASN A 804 4.15 9.63 -16.97
N ASP A 805 4.26 10.65 -16.11
CA ASP A 805 4.43 12.06 -16.49
C ASP A 805 5.90 12.36 -16.84
N SER A 806 6.16 13.32 -17.75
CA SER A 806 7.53 13.77 -18.07
C SER A 806 8.29 14.37 -16.88
N PHE A 807 7.55 14.85 -15.88
CA PHE A 807 8.06 15.25 -14.58
C PHE A 807 6.96 15.05 -13.54
N SER A 808 7.33 14.93 -12.26
CA SER A 808 6.38 14.81 -11.16
C SER A 808 6.86 15.62 -9.97
N THR A 809 5.96 16.45 -9.46
CA THR A 809 6.22 17.38 -8.36
C THR A 809 5.34 17.02 -7.18
N LEU A 810 5.94 16.93 -6.00
CA LEU A 810 5.31 16.67 -4.70
C LEU A 810 5.54 17.88 -3.81
N VAL A 811 4.52 18.31 -3.07
CA VAL A 811 4.58 19.58 -2.32
C VAL A 811 3.94 19.44 -0.95
N ALA A 812 4.70 19.76 0.09
CA ALA A 812 4.27 19.98 1.46
C ALA A 812 4.85 21.31 2.00
N PRO A 813 4.34 21.88 3.11
CA PRO A 813 4.70 23.24 3.52
C PRO A 813 6.20 23.47 3.80
N SER A 814 6.91 22.46 4.34
CA SER A 814 8.34 22.53 4.66
C SER A 814 9.25 21.78 3.70
N LEU A 815 8.70 21.01 2.77
CA LEU A 815 9.43 20.18 1.81
C LEU A 815 8.70 20.12 0.46
N ALA A 816 9.41 20.41 -0.62
CA ALA A 816 8.94 20.11 -1.97
C ALA A 816 10.00 19.40 -2.81
N LEU A 817 9.53 18.49 -3.66
CA LEU A 817 10.32 17.59 -4.48
C LEU A 817 9.84 17.69 -5.94
N SER A 818 10.75 17.72 -6.90
CA SER A 818 10.39 17.55 -8.31
C SER A 818 11.37 16.63 -9.01
N VAL A 819 10.84 15.65 -9.73
CA VAL A 819 11.60 14.62 -10.45
C VAL A 819 11.31 14.77 -11.94
N VAL A 820 12.35 14.82 -12.76
CA VAL A 820 12.27 15.02 -14.22
C VAL A 820 13.03 13.90 -14.92
N ASP A 821 12.34 13.11 -15.74
CA ASP A 821 12.97 12.05 -16.52
C ASP A 821 13.46 12.62 -17.87
N ILE A 822 14.77 12.58 -18.09
CA ILE A 822 15.42 13.20 -19.24
C ILE A 822 15.20 12.33 -20.49
N SER A 823 14.45 12.89 -21.43
CA SER A 823 14.19 12.26 -22.72
C SER A 823 15.48 12.00 -23.51
N ARG A 824 15.50 10.92 -24.29
CA ARG A 824 16.65 10.46 -25.11
C ARG A 824 16.87 11.40 -26.31
N GLY A 825 17.46 12.56 -26.07
CA GLY A 825 17.72 13.61 -27.07
C GLY A 825 18.70 14.66 -26.54
N PRO A 826 18.95 15.76 -27.27
CA PRO A 826 19.89 16.80 -26.86
C PRO A 826 19.32 17.66 -25.71
N PHE A 827 19.86 17.49 -24.51
CA PHE A 827 19.62 18.34 -23.35
C PHE A 827 20.22 19.74 -23.56
N LYS A 828 19.39 20.78 -23.44
CA LYS A 828 19.79 22.19 -23.59
C LYS A 828 20.06 22.84 -22.24
N SER A 829 19.08 22.80 -21.37
CA SER A 829 19.12 23.32 -20.01
C SER A 829 17.88 22.82 -19.27
N LEU A 830 17.93 22.83 -17.94
CA LEU A 830 16.77 22.58 -17.09
C LEU A 830 16.77 23.59 -15.95
N THR A 831 15.71 24.38 -15.84
CA THR A 831 15.56 25.36 -14.76
C THR A 831 14.47 24.94 -13.80
N PHE A 832 14.71 25.15 -12.51
CA PHE A 832 13.74 24.98 -11.43
C PHE A 832 13.66 26.32 -10.69
N GLY A 833 12.46 26.83 -10.48
CA GLY A 833 12.20 27.95 -9.59
C GLY A 833 11.11 27.63 -8.58
N VAL A 834 11.15 28.33 -7.44
CA VAL A 834 10.22 28.13 -6.33
C VAL A 834 9.65 29.48 -5.92
N SER A 835 8.33 29.60 -5.88
CA SER A 835 7.62 30.75 -5.28
C SER A 835 7.02 30.36 -3.93
N SER A 836 7.21 31.24 -2.94
CA SER A 836 6.61 31.16 -1.59
C SER A 836 6.99 32.42 -0.80
N ASP A 837 6.02 33.16 -0.29
CA ASP A 837 6.27 34.38 0.49
C ASP A 837 6.04 34.20 2.01
N GLN A 838 5.57 33.02 2.46
CA GLN A 838 5.10 32.77 3.83
C GLN A 838 5.47 31.38 4.36
N THR A 839 5.87 31.31 5.64
CA THR A 839 6.06 30.06 6.38
C THR A 839 4.73 29.34 6.59
N GLY A 840 4.63 28.07 6.17
CA GLY A 840 3.42 27.24 6.30
C GLY A 840 2.53 27.18 5.05
N ALA A 841 2.87 27.91 3.97
CA ALA A 841 2.22 27.75 2.67
C ALA A 841 2.94 26.68 1.82
N LYS A 842 2.18 25.84 1.10
CA LYS A 842 2.73 24.88 0.14
C LYS A 842 3.46 25.63 -1.00
N PRO A 843 4.79 25.46 -1.19
CA PRO A 843 5.56 26.21 -2.18
C PRO A 843 5.35 25.68 -3.60
N GLU A 844 5.20 26.56 -4.59
CA GLU A 844 5.03 26.13 -5.98
C GLU A 844 6.38 25.97 -6.69
N ILE A 845 6.60 24.82 -7.34
CA ILE A 845 7.79 24.59 -8.18
C ILE A 845 7.40 24.77 -9.65
N PHE A 846 8.08 25.68 -10.34
CA PHE A 846 7.98 25.85 -11.79
C PHE A 846 9.25 25.39 -12.49
N ILE A 847 9.08 24.73 -13.64
CA ILE A 847 10.16 24.12 -14.43
C ILE A 847 10.22 24.81 -15.80
N ASN A 848 11.43 25.13 -16.28
CA ASN A 848 11.67 25.77 -17.58
C ASN A 848 10.89 27.08 -17.80
N ARG A 849 10.76 27.89 -16.74
CA ARG A 849 10.27 29.28 -16.80
C ARG A 849 11.30 30.21 -16.17
N ASP A 850 11.29 31.47 -16.60
CA ASP A 850 12.11 32.52 -16.01
C ASP A 850 11.62 32.89 -14.60
N PRO A 851 12.50 33.36 -13.69
CA PRO A 851 12.12 33.72 -12.33
C PRO A 851 11.19 34.94 -12.29
N CYS A 852 10.11 34.81 -11.53
CA CYS A 852 9.12 35.84 -11.24
C CYS A 852 9.51 36.67 -9.99
N ASN A 853 8.78 37.76 -9.73
CA ASN A 853 9.07 38.68 -8.60
C ASN A 853 8.97 38.03 -7.20
N ASP A 854 8.24 36.93 -7.10
CA ASP A 854 7.94 36.12 -5.91
C ASP A 854 8.83 34.87 -5.78
N THR A 855 9.78 34.68 -6.70
CA THR A 855 10.65 33.51 -6.72
C THR A 855 11.71 33.58 -5.61
N VAL A 856 11.61 32.74 -4.58
CA VAL A 856 12.56 32.69 -3.46
C VAL A 856 13.79 31.82 -3.70
N ALA A 857 13.70 30.87 -4.61
CA ALA A 857 14.83 30.03 -5.02
C ALA A 857 14.79 29.74 -6.51
N PHE A 858 15.94 29.75 -7.18
CA PHE A 858 16.06 29.43 -8.60
C PHE A 858 17.38 28.69 -8.87
N VAL A 859 17.30 27.59 -9.61
CA VAL A 859 18.43 26.73 -10.01
C VAL A 859 18.38 26.52 -11.52
N SER A 860 19.50 26.75 -12.20
CA SER A 860 19.65 26.50 -13.63
C SER A 860 20.78 25.50 -13.88
N LEU A 861 20.41 24.37 -14.46
CA LEU A 861 21.29 23.27 -14.84
C LEU A 861 21.73 23.42 -16.32
N PRO A 862 23.04 23.42 -16.63
CA PRO A 862 23.56 23.79 -17.95
C PRO A 862 23.65 22.62 -18.93
N SER A 863 23.70 22.94 -20.24
CA SER A 863 23.86 21.99 -21.36
C SER A 863 24.97 20.97 -21.19
N ALA A 864 26.09 21.35 -20.53
CA ALA A 864 27.24 20.49 -20.29
C ALA A 864 26.88 19.15 -19.58
N LEU A 865 25.76 19.10 -18.84
CA LEU A 865 25.25 17.87 -18.23
C LEU A 865 24.93 16.75 -19.24
N GLN A 866 24.68 17.07 -20.52
CA GLN A 866 24.49 16.08 -21.58
C GLN A 866 25.65 15.07 -21.69
N HIS A 867 26.87 15.48 -21.34
CA HIS A 867 28.05 14.62 -21.34
C HIS A 867 28.06 13.61 -20.18
N SER A 868 27.29 13.86 -19.12
CA SER A 868 27.14 12.99 -17.95
C SER A 868 25.95 12.03 -18.05
N PHE A 869 25.22 12.01 -19.16
CA PHE A 869 24.13 11.07 -19.41
C PHE A 869 24.62 9.83 -20.20
N PRO A 870 24.01 8.65 -20.05
CA PRO A 870 24.37 7.46 -20.82
C PRO A 870 24.06 7.65 -22.31
N GLN A 871 25.03 7.33 -23.17
CA GLN A 871 24.87 7.47 -24.62
C GLN A 871 24.40 6.19 -25.33
N ASN A 872 24.38 5.06 -24.63
CA ASN A 872 23.94 3.78 -25.19
C ASN A 872 22.42 3.63 -25.13
N SER A 873 21.79 3.40 -26.27
CA SER A 873 20.32 3.28 -26.41
C SER A 873 19.69 2.03 -25.77
N TRP A 874 20.50 1.13 -25.19
CA TRP A 874 20.09 -0.18 -24.67
C TRP A 874 19.84 -0.20 -23.15
N GLU A 875 20.19 0.86 -22.41
CA GLU A 875 19.79 0.95 -21.00
C GLU A 875 18.27 1.22 -20.88
N PRO A 876 17.56 0.57 -19.94
CA PRO A 876 16.11 0.70 -19.83
C PRO A 876 15.67 2.03 -19.19
N THR A 877 16.43 2.55 -18.22
CA THR A 877 16.08 3.73 -17.41
C THR A 877 16.69 5.02 -17.98
N PRO A 878 15.90 6.10 -18.19
CA PRO A 878 16.45 7.40 -18.53
C PRO A 878 17.29 7.99 -17.38
N PRO A 879 18.17 8.97 -17.64
CA PRO A 879 18.71 9.82 -16.58
C PRO A 879 17.58 10.59 -15.92
N ARG A 880 17.62 10.71 -14.60
CA ARG A 880 16.60 11.35 -13.80
C ARG A 880 17.22 12.51 -13.05
N VAL A 881 16.62 13.70 -13.15
CA VAL A 881 17.03 14.87 -12.38
C VAL A 881 16.04 15.08 -11.25
N MET A 882 16.54 15.11 -10.02
CA MET A 882 15.76 15.41 -8.83
C MET A 882 16.11 16.81 -8.33
N PHE A 883 15.10 17.62 -8.05
CA PHE A 883 15.19 18.91 -7.38
C PHE A 883 14.44 18.87 -6.05
N GLN A 884 15.05 19.41 -5.01
CA GLN A 884 14.51 19.47 -3.65
C GLN A 884 14.57 20.90 -3.12
N PHE A 885 13.50 21.33 -2.47
CA PHE A 885 13.40 22.60 -1.73
C PHE A 885 13.00 22.32 -0.28
N PHE A 886 13.78 22.84 0.65
CA PHE A 886 13.52 22.79 2.09
C PHE A 886 13.12 24.18 2.58
N GLY A 887 11.85 24.34 2.93
CA GLY A 887 11.29 25.57 3.49
C GLY A 887 11.86 25.89 4.87
N MET A 888 12.19 24.86 5.65
CA MET A 888 12.70 24.98 7.01
C MET A 888 14.21 24.62 7.10
N PRO A 889 15.11 25.57 7.43
CA PRO A 889 16.55 25.30 7.53
C PRO A 889 16.97 24.50 8.79
N VAL A 890 16.02 23.87 9.48
CA VAL A 890 16.21 23.22 10.79
C VAL A 890 17.26 22.10 10.77
N LEU A 891 17.31 21.33 9.68
CA LEU A 891 18.29 20.25 9.45
C LEU A 891 19.74 20.75 9.26
N PHE A 892 19.94 22.03 8.94
CA PHE A 892 21.20 22.55 8.42
C PHE A 892 21.95 23.47 9.41
N LYS A 893 21.64 23.38 10.72
CA LYS A 893 22.27 24.19 11.77
C LYS A 893 23.78 23.85 11.91
N GLY A 894 24.65 24.77 11.47
CA GLY A 894 26.10 24.59 11.52
C GLY A 894 26.73 24.87 12.89
N GLY A 895 27.59 23.97 13.37
CA GLY A 895 28.23 24.07 14.70
C GLY A 895 29.28 25.17 14.92
N LYS A 896 29.36 26.20 14.07
CA LYS A 896 30.30 27.34 14.23
C LYS A 896 29.57 28.52 14.88
N LYS A 897 29.92 28.84 16.13
CA LYS A 897 29.38 30.00 16.87
C LYS A 897 29.46 31.28 16.03
N GLY A 898 28.35 31.99 15.90
CA GLY A 898 28.27 33.33 15.29
C GLY A 898 27.97 33.37 13.78
N ARG A 899 27.60 32.27 13.13
CA ARG A 899 27.06 32.28 11.75
C ARG A 899 25.78 31.45 11.67
N ALA A 900 24.68 32.07 11.26
CA ALA A 900 23.41 31.41 10.99
C ALA A 900 23.19 31.29 9.47
N LEU A 901 22.40 30.30 9.05
CA LEU A 901 21.93 30.19 7.67
C LEU A 901 20.76 31.17 7.48
N ASN A 902 20.86 32.06 6.49
CA ASN A 902 19.88 33.12 6.22
C ASN A 902 19.15 32.92 4.88
N THR A 903 19.06 31.67 4.41
CA THR A 903 18.40 31.30 3.15
C THR A 903 17.61 30.01 3.36
N PHE A 904 16.66 29.75 2.46
CA PHE A 904 16.19 28.40 2.18
C PHE A 904 17.34 27.49 1.72
N VAL A 905 17.11 26.17 1.69
CA VAL A 905 18.04 25.20 1.13
C VAL A 905 17.41 24.54 -0.09
N VAL A 906 18.16 24.50 -1.18
CA VAL A 906 17.83 23.71 -2.37
C VAL A 906 18.92 22.67 -2.62
N ALA A 907 18.51 21.52 -3.14
CA ALA A 907 19.41 20.52 -3.69
C ALA A 907 18.95 20.14 -5.10
N ALA A 908 19.92 19.76 -5.93
CA ALA A 908 19.66 19.14 -7.22
C ALA A 908 20.64 17.98 -7.40
N SER A 909 20.13 16.81 -7.74
CA SER A 909 20.92 15.60 -7.99
C SER A 909 20.48 14.95 -9.30
N VAL A 910 21.31 14.03 -9.80
CA VAL A 910 21.05 13.30 -11.04
C VAL A 910 21.30 11.83 -10.79
N THR A 911 20.28 11.01 -10.97
CA THR A 911 20.39 9.54 -10.93
C THR A 911 20.42 8.93 -12.34
N ASN A 912 21.06 7.76 -12.41
CA ASN A 912 21.54 7.13 -13.65
C ASN A 912 22.47 8.01 -14.53
N ALA A 913 23.37 8.77 -13.91
CA ALA A 913 24.47 9.46 -14.60
C ALA A 913 25.59 8.47 -14.99
N SER A 914 26.20 8.66 -16.16
CA SER A 914 27.27 7.79 -16.69
C SER A 914 28.62 7.96 -15.96
N ALA A 915 28.81 9.09 -15.28
CA ALA A 915 29.97 9.37 -14.44
C ALA A 915 29.60 10.38 -13.33
N PRO A 916 30.37 10.46 -12.22
CA PRO A 916 30.14 11.46 -11.18
C PRO A 916 30.24 12.89 -11.71
N ILE A 917 29.17 13.67 -11.57
CA ILE A 917 29.08 15.05 -12.08
C ILE A 917 30.00 15.97 -11.26
N GLN A 918 31.17 16.31 -11.82
CA GLN A 918 32.18 17.15 -11.20
C GLN A 918 32.87 17.99 -12.27
N ASN A 919 33.27 19.22 -11.92
CA ASN A 919 34.04 20.12 -12.79
C ASN A 919 33.38 20.37 -14.17
N LEU A 920 32.06 20.60 -14.20
CA LEU A 920 31.35 20.99 -15.42
C LEU A 920 31.97 22.24 -16.06
N ASP A 921 32.08 22.25 -17.39
CA ASP A 921 32.59 23.39 -18.16
C ASP A 921 31.73 24.65 -17.96
N ASP A 922 30.40 24.45 -17.90
CA ASP A 922 29.41 25.45 -17.54
C ASP A 922 29.02 25.34 -16.05
N GLN A 923 28.86 26.47 -15.36
CA GLN A 923 28.47 26.49 -13.95
C GLN A 923 26.96 26.33 -13.76
N VAL A 924 26.57 25.50 -12.78
CA VAL A 924 25.20 25.52 -12.23
C VAL A 924 24.96 26.87 -11.55
N ASN A 925 23.94 27.60 -12.00
CA ASN A 925 23.57 28.89 -11.42
C ASN A 925 22.51 28.69 -10.34
N VAL A 926 22.74 29.20 -9.13
CA VAL A 926 21.83 29.10 -7.99
C VAL A 926 21.59 30.49 -7.41
N THR A 927 20.33 30.88 -7.30
CA THR A 927 19.88 32.15 -6.72
C THR A 927 18.94 31.84 -5.56
N LEU A 928 19.18 32.47 -4.40
CA LEU A 928 18.41 32.27 -3.17
C LEU A 928 18.11 33.63 -2.54
N TYR A 929 16.87 33.83 -2.11
CA TYR A 929 16.48 35.00 -1.33
C TYR A 929 16.90 34.85 0.14
N HIS A 930 17.21 35.99 0.76
CA HIS A 930 17.54 36.05 2.18
C HIS A 930 16.27 36.09 3.03
N LEU A 931 16.20 35.26 4.07
CA LEU A 931 15.08 35.21 5.02
C LEU A 931 14.98 36.50 5.87
N THR A 932 16.11 37.13 6.16
CA THR A 932 16.19 38.44 6.82
C THR A 932 17.02 39.44 6.01
N PRO A 933 16.57 40.69 5.82
CA PRO A 933 17.35 41.71 5.13
C PRO A 933 18.66 42.02 5.88
N ASN A 934 19.79 42.00 5.18
CA ASN A 934 21.07 42.40 5.76
C ASN A 934 21.06 43.89 6.10
N THR A 935 21.18 44.24 7.38
CA THR A 935 21.25 45.62 7.88
C THR A 935 22.62 46.30 7.69
N VAL A 936 23.56 45.65 7.00
CA VAL A 936 24.91 46.16 6.73
C VAL A 936 24.99 46.82 5.36
N GLY A 937 24.53 48.07 5.27
CA GLY A 937 24.95 49.11 4.29
C GLY A 937 24.75 48.87 2.78
N PRO A 938 24.26 49.85 2.00
CA PRO A 938 24.12 49.72 0.55
C PRO A 938 25.48 49.81 -0.15
N ALA A 939 26.15 48.67 -0.35
CA ALA A 939 27.42 48.60 -1.08
C ALA A 939 27.54 47.31 -1.93
N ALA A 940 27.12 47.43 -3.20
CA ALA A 940 27.33 46.47 -4.30
C ALA A 940 26.72 45.06 -4.16
N GLY A 941 26.27 44.52 -5.31
CA GLY A 941 25.72 43.18 -5.42
C GLY A 941 26.78 42.09 -5.22
N PHE A 942 27.00 41.67 -3.96
CA PHE A 942 27.81 40.51 -3.65
C PHE A 942 27.07 39.21 -4.00
N LYS A 943 27.31 38.68 -5.21
CA LYS A 943 27.10 37.27 -5.51
C LYS A 943 28.04 36.44 -4.63
N HIS A 944 27.58 36.05 -3.43
CA HIS A 944 28.34 35.15 -2.58
C HIS A 944 28.45 33.77 -3.24
N LYS A 945 29.68 33.39 -3.65
CA LYS A 945 30.00 32.00 -3.94
C LYS A 945 29.81 31.16 -2.67
N LEU A 946 28.66 30.51 -2.56
CA LEU A 946 28.45 29.42 -1.61
C LEU A 946 29.29 28.22 -2.08
N ASN A 947 30.36 27.91 -1.37
CA ASN A 947 30.99 26.59 -1.51
C ASN A 947 29.98 25.53 -1.05
N PRO A 948 29.79 24.42 -1.80
CA PRO A 948 28.81 23.40 -1.46
C PRO A 948 29.05 22.84 -0.05
N LEU A 949 28.02 22.91 0.80
CA LEU A 949 28.03 22.35 2.15
C LEU A 949 27.92 20.82 2.08
N LYS A 950 29.09 20.17 2.01
CA LYS A 950 29.31 18.73 1.78
C LYS A 950 28.92 18.25 0.38
N ARG A 951 29.78 17.40 -0.18
CA ARG A 951 29.37 16.43 -1.20
C ARG A 951 28.47 15.39 -0.54
N LEU A 952 27.15 15.47 -0.78
CA LEU A 952 26.36 14.25 -0.97
C LEU A 952 26.84 13.60 -2.29
N LYS A 953 26.69 12.28 -2.40
CA LYS A 953 27.71 11.44 -3.02
C LYS A 953 27.52 11.19 -4.52
#